data_AF-A0A7C5JE40-F1
#
_entry.id   AF-A0A7C5JE40-F1
#
_cell.length_a   1.000
_cell.length_b   1.000
_cell.length_c   1.000
_cell.angle_alpha   90.00
_cell.angle_beta   90.00
_cell.angle_gamma   90.00
#
_symmetry.space_group_name_H-M   'P 1'
#
loop_
_entity.id
_entity.type
_entity.pdbx_description
1 polymer ?
#
loop_
_entity_poly.entity_id
_entity_poly.type
_entity_poly.pdbx_seq_one_letter_code
_entity_poly.pdbx_strand_id
1 'polypeptide(L)'
;MKNRPIVVPLGANKPFFLDQNNHFWVVASGEVEIYYVKRNAEGKLLSSRNYIYTAKKGDILFSLKTGTTFDEFSLIAVSPNSKLIEVSKSYIGNLNKAQLSTKIERWVSSLSKVIHQGNKPKIYQDISATGILKLKKKEIAYPSKGLFWANINEGSISIYGEKNLIETDTYSKNILLPINKELWVQSQENKTEIELFETSTIVDDEITLMLSIHHIQDYFFKKLKEKFHSRIEGECDAIFQKTTSDKAAIETSLSGLKSIVYAKEDQLIFSDISTTNNLLAACQLVGKSVGFEFVEPKFIRDYEHNLTGQLNAIVQISNVRSRKVILRGRWWEEENGNLLAFTRDEKKPVALIQAKGGGYFIQRPENKTKEKVTEEIAKTLDPISYMFLYAFDERMTSIRKIGKFAIKGLKVDATYIILAALAGSLIGLLVPILSGILFDDVIPQADRSFLWEVFAIMMVIGIVKALLELVKGILLLRVETKSNVTVQAGLMDHLLRLPVTFYRKYTAGDLTLRALGINSIRQILSNTILTAVLSGTFSIVNLVLLFWYDSSLAWVGVGLAVLAIVIVSVLGLFKLKYDRQLANVQGDIQGFLFEFLSGINKVRISGAENRIFSLWANKFGHYKMLGFKSGNFQNFVEVFKGSYPLVTSI
;
A
#
# COMPACT_ATOMS: atom_id res chain seq x y z
N MET A 1 59.56 -22.16 13.17
CA MET A 1 58.48 -21.64 12.30
C MET A 1 57.15 -22.21 12.78
N LYS A 2 56.34 -21.50 13.58
CA LYS A 2 54.90 -21.80 13.77
C LYS A 2 54.28 -20.68 14.62
N ASN A 3 53.11 -20.18 14.19
CA ASN A 3 52.28 -19.13 14.80
C ASN A 3 52.67 -17.66 14.50
N ARG A 4 52.72 -17.29 13.22
CA ARG A 4 52.51 -15.89 12.81
C ARG A 4 51.00 -15.58 12.82
N PRO A 5 50.57 -14.37 13.23
CA PRO A 5 49.16 -13.96 13.14
C PRO A 5 48.65 -14.09 11.71
N ILE A 6 47.54 -14.80 11.53
CA ILE A 6 46.94 -15.04 10.20
C ILE A 6 45.93 -13.93 9.94
N VAL A 7 46.09 -13.22 8.82
CA VAL A 7 45.13 -12.20 8.39
C VAL A 7 44.03 -12.86 7.57
N VAL A 8 42.80 -12.78 8.06
CA VAL A 8 41.61 -13.32 7.42
C VAL A 8 40.82 -12.16 6.76
N PRO A 9 40.78 -12.06 5.43
CA PRO A 9 39.95 -11.07 4.75
C PRO A 9 38.48 -11.49 4.79
N LEU A 10 37.61 -10.56 5.19
CA LEU A 10 36.15 -10.73 5.15
C LEU A 10 35.57 -10.12 3.87
N GLY A 11 34.51 -10.73 3.34
CA GLY A 11 33.74 -10.17 2.23
C GLY A 11 32.24 -10.34 2.44
N ALA A 12 31.42 -9.46 1.85
CA ALA A 12 29.96 -9.46 2.03
C ALA A 12 29.29 -10.81 1.69
N ASN A 13 29.85 -11.54 0.72
CA ASN A 13 29.36 -12.84 0.24
C ASN A 13 30.18 -14.04 0.76
N LYS A 14 31.19 -13.82 1.62
CA LYS A 14 32.01 -14.88 2.23
C LYS A 14 31.99 -14.72 3.75
N PRO A 15 30.96 -15.25 4.43
CA PRO A 15 30.91 -15.22 5.89
C PRO A 15 32.05 -16.06 6.48
N PHE A 16 32.70 -15.56 7.52
CA PHE A 16 33.73 -16.29 8.25
C PHE A 16 33.15 -16.88 9.54
N PHE A 17 33.39 -18.16 9.80
CA PHE A 17 32.83 -18.86 10.96
C PHE A 17 33.78 -18.76 12.17
N LEU A 18 33.24 -18.36 13.32
CA LEU A 18 33.98 -18.19 14.58
C LEU A 18 33.88 -19.47 15.44
N ASP A 19 34.40 -20.59 14.95
CA ASP A 19 34.19 -21.90 15.60
C ASP A 19 35.37 -22.40 16.43
N GLN A 20 36.56 -21.83 16.22
CA GLN A 20 37.76 -22.32 16.86
C GLN A 20 37.84 -21.81 18.30
N ASN A 21 37.62 -22.70 19.27
CA ASN A 21 37.71 -22.34 20.69
C ASN A 21 39.15 -21.94 21.10
N ASN A 22 40.18 -22.49 20.45
CA ASN A 22 41.59 -22.22 20.81
C ASN A 22 42.12 -20.88 20.28
N HIS A 23 41.32 -20.15 19.50
CA HIS A 23 41.68 -18.87 18.90
C HIS A 23 40.70 -17.77 19.32
N PHE A 24 41.17 -16.54 19.23
CA PHE A 24 40.34 -15.34 19.25
C PHE A 24 40.72 -14.47 18.05
N TRP A 25 39.81 -13.61 17.63
CA TRP A 25 40.02 -12.75 16.46
C TRP A 25 40.00 -11.28 16.85
N VAL A 26 40.89 -10.49 16.26
CA VAL A 26 40.94 -9.03 16.47
C VAL A 26 40.56 -8.33 15.18
N VAL A 27 39.67 -7.35 15.25
CA VAL A 27 39.28 -6.55 14.07
C VAL A 27 40.42 -5.60 13.70
N ALA A 28 41.11 -5.85 12.58
CA ALA A 28 42.27 -5.05 12.17
C ALA A 28 41.88 -3.76 11.42
N SER A 29 40.80 -3.79 10.64
CA SER A 29 40.31 -2.65 9.87
C SER A 29 38.82 -2.78 9.58
N GLY A 30 38.10 -1.64 9.62
CA GLY A 30 36.67 -1.57 9.31
C GLY A 30 35.77 -1.94 10.49
N GLU A 31 34.53 -2.29 10.16
CA GLU A 31 33.50 -2.77 11.09
C GLU A 31 33.03 -4.16 10.66
N VAL A 32 32.83 -5.05 11.63
CA VAL A 32 32.49 -6.46 11.41
C VAL A 32 31.16 -6.75 12.09
N GLU A 33 30.18 -7.17 11.30
CA GLU A 33 28.86 -7.54 11.80
C GLU A 33 28.86 -9.01 12.20
N ILE A 34 28.39 -9.28 13.42
CA ILE A 34 28.31 -10.62 13.97
C ILE A 34 26.87 -11.12 13.90
N TYR A 35 26.69 -12.29 13.29
CA TYR A 35 25.41 -12.96 13.19
C TYR A 35 25.50 -14.36 13.79
N TYR A 36 24.37 -14.91 14.23
CA TYR A 36 24.23 -16.35 14.40
C TYR A 36 23.40 -16.96 13.27
N VAL A 37 23.73 -18.21 12.94
CA VAL A 37 23.14 -18.97 11.83
C VAL A 37 23.09 -20.46 12.18
N LYS A 38 22.16 -21.17 11.54
CA LYS A 38 22.16 -22.63 11.46
C LYS A 38 22.93 -23.06 10.21
N ARG A 39 23.79 -24.08 10.30
CA ARG A 39 24.54 -24.65 9.17
C ARG A 39 24.56 -26.18 9.18
N ASN A 40 24.85 -26.77 8.02
CA ASN A 40 25.13 -28.20 7.89
C ASN A 40 26.63 -28.51 8.12
N ALA A 41 26.98 -29.80 8.17
CA ALA A 41 28.36 -30.27 8.34
C ALA A 41 29.32 -29.81 7.23
N GLU A 42 28.80 -29.43 6.07
CA GLU A 42 29.54 -28.94 4.90
C GLU A 42 29.74 -27.41 4.91
N GLY A 43 29.24 -26.69 5.93
CA GLY A 43 29.37 -25.24 6.07
C GLY A 43 28.33 -24.41 5.31
N LYS A 44 27.31 -25.03 4.72
CA LYS A 44 26.20 -24.34 4.05
C LYS A 44 25.18 -23.83 5.06
N LEU A 45 24.77 -22.58 4.91
CA LEU A 45 23.76 -21.93 5.77
C LEU A 45 22.37 -22.53 5.53
N LEU A 46 21.74 -23.01 6.60
CA LEU A 46 20.38 -23.57 6.63
C LEU A 46 19.34 -22.54 7.12
N SER A 47 19.77 -21.44 7.74
CA SER A 47 18.88 -20.38 8.21
C SER A 47 19.26 -19.00 7.66
N SER A 48 18.34 -18.05 7.80
CA SER A 48 18.65 -16.62 7.68
C SER A 48 19.71 -16.19 8.71
N ARG A 49 20.42 -15.10 8.38
CA ARG A 49 21.42 -14.49 9.26
C ARG A 49 20.72 -13.62 10.30
N ASN A 50 20.92 -13.92 11.58
CA ASN A 50 20.32 -13.16 12.67
C ASN A 50 21.37 -12.29 13.34
N TYR A 51 21.16 -10.97 13.27
CA TYR A 51 22.13 -9.98 13.74
C TYR A 51 22.26 -9.97 15.27
N ILE A 52 23.49 -9.87 15.76
CA ILE A 52 23.83 -9.77 17.19
C ILE A 52 24.34 -8.37 17.50
N TYR A 53 25.53 -8.02 17.00
CA TYR A 53 26.17 -6.72 17.20
C TYR A 53 27.21 -6.44 16.12
N THR A 54 27.69 -5.19 16.06
CA THR A 54 28.79 -4.77 15.18
C THR A 54 30.04 -4.50 16.02
N ALA A 55 31.13 -5.19 15.70
CA ALA A 55 32.45 -5.01 16.30
C ALA A 55 33.27 -3.98 15.50
N LYS A 56 33.97 -3.09 16.18
CA LYS A 56 34.78 -2.03 15.58
C LYS A 56 36.25 -2.40 15.53
N LYS A 57 37.04 -1.63 14.77
CA LYS A 57 38.50 -1.77 14.72
C LYS A 57 39.09 -1.81 16.14
N GLY A 58 39.84 -2.88 16.41
CA GLY A 58 40.50 -3.15 17.68
C GLY A 58 39.69 -4.02 18.64
N ASP A 59 38.42 -4.29 18.41
CA ASP A 59 37.63 -5.17 19.29
C ASP A 59 38.05 -6.64 19.13
N ILE A 60 37.88 -7.43 20.20
CA ILE A 60 38.15 -8.87 20.24
C ILE A 60 36.85 -9.63 20.05
N LEU A 61 36.91 -10.67 19.24
CA LEU A 61 35.86 -11.64 19.01
C LEU A 61 36.33 -12.99 19.57
N PHE A 62 35.56 -13.53 20.49
CA PHE A 62 35.73 -14.91 20.95
C PHE A 62 34.71 -15.83 20.28
N SER A 63 35.12 -17.08 20.01
CA SER A 63 34.17 -18.15 19.70
C SER A 63 33.26 -18.35 20.92
N LEU A 64 31.95 -18.54 20.74
CA LEU A 64 31.09 -18.98 21.86
C LEU A 64 31.04 -20.51 21.99
N LYS A 65 31.66 -21.23 21.06
CA LYS A 65 31.68 -22.69 21.07
C LYS A 65 32.76 -23.19 22.02
N THR A 66 32.34 -23.85 23.09
CA THR A 66 33.19 -24.40 24.15
C THR A 66 33.62 -25.85 23.90
N GLY A 67 32.76 -26.64 23.21
CA GLY A 67 33.02 -28.04 22.87
C GLY A 67 33.61 -28.30 21.47
N THR A 68 34.16 -29.50 21.26
CA THR A 68 34.73 -29.94 19.96
C THR A 68 33.71 -30.60 19.03
N THR A 69 32.53 -30.96 19.53
CA THR A 69 31.45 -31.60 18.75
C THR A 69 30.84 -30.63 17.74
N PHE A 70 30.43 -31.12 16.57
CA PHE A 70 29.71 -30.30 15.60
C PHE A 70 28.36 -29.86 16.20
N ASP A 71 28.07 -28.56 16.15
CA ASP A 71 26.76 -28.00 16.49
C ASP A 71 26.25 -27.28 15.24
N GLU A 72 24.97 -27.46 14.93
CA GLU A 72 24.32 -26.81 13.80
C GLU A 72 24.27 -25.29 14.01
N PHE A 73 24.30 -24.82 15.26
CA PHE A 73 24.34 -23.41 15.62
C PHE A 73 25.78 -22.86 15.54
N SER A 74 26.01 -21.78 14.78
CA SER A 74 27.34 -21.20 14.62
C SER A 74 27.30 -19.68 14.49
N LEU A 75 28.36 -19.03 14.96
CA LEU A 75 28.58 -17.59 14.82
C LEU A 75 29.33 -17.29 13.53
N ILE A 76 28.89 -16.26 12.82
CA ILE A 76 29.55 -15.77 11.62
C ILE A 76 29.89 -14.29 11.76
N ALA A 77 31.06 -13.94 11.24
CA ALA A 77 31.52 -12.59 11.03
C ALA A 77 31.36 -12.24 9.54
N VAL A 78 30.70 -11.11 9.26
CA VAL A 78 30.47 -10.61 7.90
C VAL A 78 30.87 -9.15 7.82
N SER A 79 31.55 -8.77 6.74
CA SER A 79 31.85 -7.37 6.47
C SER A 79 32.12 -7.16 4.98
N PRO A 80 31.79 -5.99 4.40
CA PRO A 80 32.06 -5.70 3.00
C PRO A 80 33.55 -5.71 2.65
N ASN A 81 34.40 -5.10 3.48
CA ASN A 81 35.84 -4.91 3.26
C ASN A 81 36.61 -4.76 4.60
N SER A 82 36.57 -5.78 5.46
CA SER A 82 37.30 -5.78 6.73
C SER A 82 38.28 -6.93 6.84
N LYS A 83 39.24 -6.81 7.76
CA LYS A 83 40.26 -7.85 8.02
C LYS A 83 40.20 -8.23 9.49
N LEU A 84 40.20 -9.54 9.75
CA LEU A 84 40.40 -10.11 11.08
C LEU A 84 41.83 -10.60 11.20
N ILE A 85 42.40 -10.51 12.39
CA ILE A 85 43.65 -11.18 12.74
C ILE A 85 43.31 -12.33 13.69
N GLU A 86 43.62 -13.55 13.26
CA GLU A 86 43.48 -14.75 14.08
C GLU A 86 44.69 -14.91 14.99
N VAL A 87 44.44 -15.08 16.29
CA VAL A 87 45.46 -15.19 17.34
C VAL A 87 45.11 -16.38 18.24
N SER A 88 46.10 -17.21 18.58
CA SER A 88 45.88 -18.30 19.53
C SER A 88 45.72 -17.78 20.95
N LYS A 89 44.80 -18.36 21.73
CA LYS A 89 44.57 -18.01 23.14
C LYS A 89 45.82 -18.10 24.01
N SER A 90 46.83 -18.89 23.62
CA SER A 90 48.12 -18.94 24.32
C SER A 90 48.90 -17.61 24.31
N TYR A 91 48.56 -16.68 23.41
CA TYR A 91 49.18 -15.36 23.31
C TYR A 91 48.42 -14.28 24.08
N ILE A 92 47.32 -14.62 24.76
CA ILE A 92 46.50 -13.63 25.47
C ILE A 92 47.30 -12.94 26.58
N GLY A 93 48.18 -13.67 27.28
CA GLY A 93 49.08 -13.15 28.32
C GLY A 93 50.15 -12.19 27.80
N ASN A 94 50.47 -12.24 26.50
CA ASN A 94 51.44 -11.36 25.86
C ASN A 94 50.84 -10.03 25.39
N LEU A 95 49.52 -9.84 25.51
CA LEU A 95 48.85 -8.61 25.14
C LEU A 95 49.00 -7.56 26.25
N ASN A 96 48.95 -6.28 25.88
CA ASN A 96 48.91 -5.20 26.85
C ASN A 96 47.65 -5.33 27.74
N LYS A 97 47.86 -5.53 29.04
CA LYS A 97 46.82 -5.85 30.02
C LYS A 97 45.70 -4.79 30.10
N ALA A 98 46.05 -3.51 30.04
CA ALA A 98 45.08 -2.41 30.05
C ALA A 98 44.22 -2.36 28.77
N GLN A 99 44.80 -2.74 27.63
CA GLN A 99 44.06 -2.85 26.38
C GLN A 99 43.18 -4.11 26.36
N LEU A 100 43.64 -5.21 26.95
CA LEU A 100 42.91 -6.46 27.03
C LEU A 100 41.66 -6.33 27.91
N SER A 101 41.76 -5.69 29.08
CA SER A 101 40.61 -5.44 29.97
C SER A 101 39.50 -4.68 29.22
N THR A 102 39.84 -3.55 28.61
CA THR A 102 38.89 -2.72 27.84
C THR A 102 38.21 -3.51 26.71
N LYS A 103 38.95 -4.39 26.02
CA LYS A 103 38.41 -5.19 24.91
C LYS A 103 37.46 -6.28 25.41
N ILE A 104 37.78 -6.93 26.53
CA ILE A 104 36.91 -7.94 27.15
C ILE A 104 35.60 -7.29 27.63
N GLU A 105 35.68 -6.13 28.28
CA GLU A 105 34.49 -5.40 28.75
C GLU A 105 33.51 -5.08 27.62
N ARG A 106 34.03 -4.59 26.49
CA ARG A 106 33.22 -4.29 25.30
C ARG A 106 32.58 -5.55 24.71
N TRP A 107 33.32 -6.64 24.64
CA TRP A 107 32.81 -7.92 24.13
C TRP A 107 31.65 -8.44 25.01
N VAL A 108 31.85 -8.49 26.33
CA VAL A 108 30.81 -8.93 27.29
C VAL A 108 29.57 -8.01 27.22
N SER A 109 29.77 -6.69 27.21
CA SER A 109 28.66 -5.72 27.14
C SER A 109 27.88 -5.78 25.82
N SER A 110 28.55 -6.09 24.71
CA SER A 110 27.88 -6.20 23.40
C SER A 110 27.00 -7.45 23.33
N LEU A 111 27.45 -8.57 23.89
CA LEU A 111 26.69 -9.81 23.95
C LEU A 111 25.54 -9.76 24.97
N SER A 112 25.77 -9.17 26.15
CA SER A 112 24.74 -9.08 27.20
C SER A 112 23.49 -8.33 26.76
N LYS A 113 23.66 -7.26 25.97
CA LYS A 113 22.56 -6.48 25.39
C LYS A 113 21.60 -7.26 24.51
N VAL A 114 22.06 -8.33 23.85
CA VAL A 114 21.22 -9.12 22.95
C VAL A 114 20.37 -10.13 23.69
N ILE A 115 20.88 -10.65 24.81
CA ILE A 115 20.21 -11.68 25.59
C ILE A 115 19.07 -11.07 26.41
N HIS A 116 19.33 -9.95 27.11
CA HIS A 116 18.39 -9.35 28.08
C HIS A 116 17.70 -8.07 27.60
N GLN A 117 17.22 -8.04 26.35
CA GLN A 117 16.39 -6.94 25.84
C GLN A 117 15.04 -6.92 26.57
N GLY A 118 14.84 -5.95 27.48
CA GLY A 118 13.53 -5.63 28.04
C GLY A 118 13.23 -6.15 29.45
N ASN A 119 14.14 -6.91 30.09
CA ASN A 119 13.91 -7.54 31.40
C ASN A 119 14.70 -6.87 32.56
N LYS A 120 14.85 -5.54 32.55
CA LYS A 120 15.68 -4.86 33.56
C LYS A 120 14.91 -4.65 34.88
N PRO A 121 15.48 -5.08 36.04
CA PRO A 121 14.91 -4.77 37.35
C PRO A 121 14.96 -3.26 37.65
N LYS A 122 13.83 -2.70 38.10
CA LYS A 122 13.71 -1.25 38.41
C LYS A 122 14.35 -0.86 39.73
N ILE A 123 14.39 -1.77 40.71
CA ILE A 123 14.96 -1.56 42.05
C ILE A 123 16.22 -2.40 42.14
N TYR A 124 17.35 -1.77 42.48
CA TYR A 124 18.65 -2.41 42.58
C TYR A 124 19.61 -1.63 43.49
N GLN A 125 20.62 -2.32 44.03
CA GLN A 125 21.77 -1.73 44.71
C GLN A 125 22.89 -1.50 43.69
N ASP A 126 23.38 -0.26 43.62
CA ASP A 126 24.45 0.10 42.69
C ASP A 126 25.80 -0.43 43.19
N ILE A 127 26.58 -0.97 42.27
CA ILE A 127 27.96 -1.42 42.51
C ILE A 127 28.89 -0.30 42.04
N SER A 128 29.50 0.40 43.01
CA SER A 128 30.33 1.59 42.74
C SER A 128 31.82 1.40 43.04
N ALA A 129 32.22 0.36 43.78
CA ALA A 129 33.61 0.09 44.15
C ALA A 129 33.89 -1.41 44.30
N THR A 130 35.17 -1.79 44.17
CA THR A 130 35.68 -3.14 44.48
C THR A 130 35.63 -3.43 45.98
N GLY A 131 35.41 -4.69 46.37
CA GLY A 131 35.36 -5.12 47.77
C GLY A 131 34.23 -6.11 48.04
N ILE A 132 33.96 -6.37 49.33
CA ILE A 132 32.91 -7.30 49.77
C ILE A 132 31.57 -6.58 49.83
N LEU A 133 30.62 -7.04 49.01
CA LEU A 133 29.23 -6.59 48.97
C LEU A 133 28.35 -7.59 49.73
N LYS A 134 27.62 -7.11 50.75
CA LYS A 134 26.63 -7.90 51.48
C LYS A 134 25.24 -7.62 50.95
N LEU A 135 24.56 -8.66 50.48
CA LEU A 135 23.20 -8.59 49.94
C LEU A 135 22.20 -9.29 50.87
N LYS A 136 21.02 -8.70 51.04
CA LYS A 136 19.88 -9.33 51.71
C LYS A 136 19.02 -10.11 50.72
N LYS A 137 18.16 -10.97 51.23
CA LYS A 137 17.29 -11.83 50.43
C LYS A 137 16.46 -11.04 49.43
N LYS A 138 16.49 -11.46 48.17
CA LYS A 138 15.86 -10.86 46.98
C LYS A 138 16.42 -9.51 46.55
N GLU A 139 17.46 -8.97 47.20
CA GLU A 139 18.13 -7.76 46.69
C GLU A 139 18.88 -8.09 45.39
N ILE A 140 18.79 -7.15 44.45
CA ILE A 140 19.40 -7.23 43.12
C ILE A 140 20.52 -6.22 43.07
N ALA A 141 21.69 -6.62 42.56
CA ALA A 141 22.83 -5.74 42.41
C ALA A 141 23.37 -5.76 40.97
N TYR A 142 23.69 -4.57 40.46
CA TYR A 142 24.43 -4.36 39.22
C TYR A 142 25.03 -2.95 39.18
N PRO A 143 26.15 -2.75 38.47
CA PRO A 143 26.78 -1.43 38.35
C PRO A 143 26.03 -0.53 37.37
N SER A 144 26.00 0.76 37.67
CA SER A 144 25.47 1.81 36.79
C SER A 144 26.35 2.06 35.56
N LYS A 145 27.67 1.84 35.68
CA LYS A 145 28.66 1.93 34.60
C LYS A 145 29.75 0.86 34.75
N GLY A 146 30.26 0.36 33.63
CA GLY A 146 31.38 -0.57 33.59
C GLY A 146 30.97 -2.04 33.77
N LEU A 147 31.99 -2.89 33.88
CA LEU A 147 31.88 -4.32 34.12
C LEU A 147 32.67 -4.64 35.39
N PHE A 148 32.02 -5.30 36.35
CA PHE A 148 32.69 -5.88 37.51
C PHE A 148 32.61 -7.40 37.42
N TRP A 149 33.45 -8.10 38.17
CA TRP A 149 33.40 -9.54 38.26
C TRP A 149 33.22 -9.96 39.71
N ALA A 150 32.29 -10.87 39.93
CA ALA A 150 31.88 -11.31 41.25
C ALA A 150 32.40 -12.71 41.56
N ASN A 151 33.02 -12.86 42.73
CA ASN A 151 33.23 -14.15 43.39
C ASN A 151 32.21 -14.32 44.51
N ILE A 152 31.72 -15.54 44.72
CA ILE A 152 30.77 -15.84 45.80
C ILE A 152 31.58 -16.36 46.98
N ASN A 153 31.61 -15.61 48.09
CA ASN A 153 32.33 -16.03 49.31
C ASN A 153 31.42 -16.82 50.24
N GLU A 154 30.15 -16.43 50.39
CA GLU A 154 29.16 -17.10 51.24
C GLU A 154 27.72 -16.88 50.71
N GLY A 155 26.89 -17.94 50.75
CA GLY A 155 25.47 -17.92 50.39
C GLY A 155 25.14 -18.26 48.93
N SER A 156 23.84 -18.26 48.58
CA SER A 156 23.35 -18.57 47.23
C SER A 156 22.87 -17.36 46.42
N ILE A 157 23.22 -17.32 45.13
CA ILE A 157 22.76 -16.29 44.17
C ILE A 157 22.03 -16.89 42.98
N SER A 158 21.05 -16.12 42.49
CA SER A 158 20.46 -16.27 41.16
C SER A 158 21.17 -15.31 40.21
N ILE A 159 21.60 -15.82 39.06
CA ILE A 159 22.38 -15.08 38.09
C ILE A 159 21.50 -14.67 36.89
N TYR A 160 21.63 -13.41 36.47
CA TYR A 160 21.05 -12.83 35.24
C TYR A 160 19.55 -13.09 35.06
N GLY A 161 18.81 -13.21 36.16
CA GLY A 161 17.36 -13.49 36.16
C GLY A 161 16.98 -14.96 35.94
N GLU A 162 17.92 -15.91 36.00
CA GLU A 162 17.61 -17.34 35.97
C GLU A 162 17.08 -17.86 37.30
N LYS A 163 16.22 -18.89 37.26
CA LYS A 163 15.77 -19.61 38.47
C LYS A 163 16.82 -20.59 39.01
N ASN A 164 17.93 -20.80 38.30
CA ASN A 164 19.01 -21.68 38.74
C ASN A 164 19.76 -21.03 39.90
N LEU A 165 19.84 -21.76 41.01
CA LEU A 165 20.59 -21.38 42.20
C LEU A 165 22.05 -21.78 42.01
N ILE A 166 22.96 -20.87 42.31
CA ILE A 166 24.39 -21.18 42.41
C ILE A 166 24.77 -21.10 43.88
N GLU A 167 25.19 -22.26 44.41
CA GLU A 167 25.68 -22.45 45.77
C GLU A 167 27.21 -22.59 45.76
N THR A 168 27.83 -22.16 46.86
CA THR A 168 29.29 -22.05 47.08
C THR A 168 30.07 -23.33 46.77
N ASP A 169 29.43 -24.51 46.83
CA ASP A 169 30.08 -25.81 46.64
C ASP A 169 30.17 -26.26 45.16
N THR A 170 29.50 -25.58 44.22
CA THR A 170 29.36 -26.08 42.83
C THR A 170 30.25 -25.35 41.82
N TYR A 171 30.68 -24.13 42.13
CA TYR A 171 31.58 -23.33 41.29
C TYR A 171 32.85 -23.05 42.09
N SER A 172 33.95 -23.67 41.68
CA SER A 172 35.28 -23.52 42.29
C SER A 172 35.62 -22.06 42.55
N LYS A 173 36.27 -21.76 43.69
CA LYS A 173 36.78 -20.44 44.15
C LYS A 173 37.48 -19.54 43.10
N ASN A 174 37.72 -20.02 41.88
CA ASN A 174 38.44 -19.38 40.78
C ASN A 174 37.56 -19.07 39.54
N ILE A 175 36.22 -19.10 39.65
CA ILE A 175 35.33 -18.69 38.54
C ILE A 175 34.63 -17.39 38.93
N LEU A 176 34.95 -16.32 38.22
CA LEU A 176 34.37 -15.01 38.44
C LEU A 176 33.24 -14.73 37.45
N LEU A 177 32.17 -14.12 37.94
CA LEU A 177 30.94 -13.89 37.17
C LEU A 177 30.85 -12.43 36.74
N PRO A 178 30.69 -12.11 35.44
CA PRO A 178 30.58 -10.73 35.00
C PRO A 178 29.26 -10.10 35.45
N ILE A 179 29.32 -8.90 36.00
CA ILE A 179 28.17 -8.11 36.40
C ILE A 179 28.22 -6.77 35.66
N ASN A 180 27.19 -6.50 34.86
CA ASN A 180 26.99 -5.23 34.18
C ASN A 180 25.51 -4.85 34.18
N LYS A 181 25.15 -3.73 33.55
CA LYS A 181 23.77 -3.23 33.49
C LYS A 181 22.75 -4.25 32.96
N GLU A 182 23.17 -5.17 32.10
CA GLU A 182 22.34 -6.22 31.51
C GLU A 182 22.55 -7.61 32.16
N LEU A 183 23.55 -7.73 33.03
CA LEU A 183 23.96 -8.95 33.73
C LEU A 183 23.95 -8.67 35.24
N TRP A 184 22.78 -8.80 35.87
CA TRP A 184 22.61 -8.57 37.31
C TRP A 184 22.62 -9.87 38.12
N VAL A 185 22.91 -9.76 39.41
CA VAL A 185 22.81 -10.87 40.37
C VAL A 185 21.71 -10.59 41.39
N GLN A 186 21.09 -11.64 41.90
CA GLN A 186 20.06 -11.57 42.93
C GLN A 186 20.39 -12.53 44.07
N SER A 187 20.44 -12.03 45.30
CA SER A 187 20.61 -12.87 46.48
C SER A 187 19.33 -13.65 46.83
N GLN A 188 19.47 -14.92 47.22
CA GLN A 188 18.35 -15.78 47.63
C GLN A 188 18.30 -16.02 49.14
N GLU A 189 19.38 -15.68 49.85
CA GLU A 189 19.57 -15.86 51.29
C GLU A 189 19.69 -14.52 52.02
N ASN A 190 19.53 -14.53 53.35
CA ASN A 190 19.63 -13.31 54.15
C ASN A 190 21.08 -12.84 54.40
N LYS A 191 22.06 -13.69 54.11
CA LYS A 191 23.49 -13.42 54.28
C LYS A 191 24.24 -13.93 53.04
N THR A 192 24.27 -13.13 51.99
CA THR A 192 25.10 -13.41 50.82
C THR A 192 26.24 -12.41 50.76
N GLU A 193 27.48 -12.90 50.71
CA GLU A 193 28.68 -12.08 50.56
C GLU A 193 29.35 -12.35 49.21
N ILE A 194 29.46 -11.30 48.40
CA ILE A 194 30.07 -11.33 47.06
C ILE A 194 31.29 -10.44 47.07
N GLU A 195 32.43 -10.92 46.59
CA GLU A 195 33.64 -10.12 46.41
C GLU A 195 33.75 -9.64 44.97
N LEU A 196 33.97 -8.34 44.79
CA LEU A 196 33.93 -7.67 43.50
C LEU A 196 35.33 -7.23 43.05
N PHE A 197 35.69 -7.64 41.84
CA PHE A 197 36.96 -7.37 41.17
C PHE A 197 36.73 -6.54 39.90
N GLU A 198 37.69 -5.69 39.57
CA GLU A 198 37.73 -5.01 38.28
C GLU A 198 38.28 -5.93 37.19
N THR A 199 37.95 -5.67 35.93
CA THR A 199 38.52 -6.42 34.81
C THR A 199 40.05 -6.29 34.76
N SER A 200 40.60 -5.15 35.20
CA SER A 200 42.04 -4.88 35.25
C SER A 200 42.80 -5.87 36.15
N THR A 201 42.24 -6.21 37.31
CA THR A 201 42.88 -7.09 38.32
C THR A 201 42.81 -8.57 37.94
N ILE A 202 41.78 -8.97 37.19
CA ILE A 202 41.58 -10.37 36.76
C ILE A 202 42.47 -10.70 35.57
N VAL A 203 42.77 -9.71 34.74
CA VAL A 203 43.70 -9.88 33.62
C VAL A 203 45.12 -10.21 34.10
N ASP A 204 45.45 -9.95 35.36
CA ASP A 204 46.72 -10.39 35.97
C ASP A 204 46.76 -11.89 36.30
N ASP A 205 45.60 -12.51 36.56
CA ASP A 205 45.47 -13.95 36.78
C ASP A 205 44.89 -14.64 35.53
N GLU A 206 45.80 -15.08 34.66
CA GLU A 206 45.46 -15.70 33.38
C GLU A 206 44.56 -16.94 33.54
N ILE A 207 44.73 -17.72 34.61
CA ILE A 207 43.98 -18.96 34.82
C ILE A 207 42.52 -18.60 35.16
N THR A 208 42.33 -17.72 36.13
CA THR A 208 41.01 -17.26 36.57
C THR A 208 40.29 -16.53 35.43
N LEU A 209 40.99 -15.68 34.66
CA LEU A 209 40.42 -15.02 33.49
C LEU A 209 39.90 -16.03 32.46
N MET A 210 40.71 -17.04 32.13
CA MET A 210 40.36 -18.01 31.09
C MET A 210 39.22 -18.93 31.49
N LEU A 211 39.16 -19.35 32.76
CA LEU A 211 38.02 -20.10 33.32
C LEU A 211 36.76 -19.25 33.27
N SER A 212 36.84 -17.99 33.69
CA SER A 212 35.70 -17.08 33.71
C SER A 212 35.18 -16.76 32.30
N ILE A 213 36.07 -16.53 31.33
CA ILE A 213 35.70 -16.37 29.91
C ILE A 213 35.02 -17.64 29.38
N HIS A 214 35.54 -18.83 29.71
CA HIS A 214 34.95 -20.10 29.26
C HIS A 214 33.50 -20.25 29.75
N HIS A 215 33.23 -19.95 31.02
CA HIS A 215 31.88 -20.01 31.57
C HIS A 215 30.93 -19.00 30.92
N ILE A 216 31.40 -17.78 30.64
CA ILE A 216 30.61 -16.77 29.92
C ILE A 216 30.29 -17.22 28.49
N GLN A 217 31.29 -17.79 27.79
CA GLN A 217 31.12 -18.32 26.44
C GLN A 217 30.01 -19.37 26.42
N ASP A 218 30.03 -20.31 27.37
CA ASP A 218 29.03 -21.37 27.49
C ASP A 218 27.62 -20.82 27.80
N TYR A 219 27.52 -19.90 28.77
CA TYR A 219 26.26 -19.26 29.14
C TYR A 219 25.62 -18.51 27.94
N PHE A 220 26.40 -17.67 27.26
CA PHE A 220 25.92 -16.92 26.10
C PHE A 220 25.54 -17.84 24.94
N PHE A 221 26.31 -18.91 24.70
CA PHE A 221 26.00 -19.90 23.67
C PHE A 221 24.65 -20.57 23.94
N LYS A 222 24.43 -21.07 25.16
CA LYS A 222 23.18 -21.71 25.58
C LYS A 222 21.97 -20.77 25.44
N LYS A 223 22.08 -19.52 25.90
CA LYS A 223 20.99 -18.55 25.83
C LYS A 223 20.63 -18.11 24.42
N LEU A 224 21.62 -17.89 23.56
CA LEU A 224 21.36 -17.57 22.17
C LEU A 224 20.69 -18.73 21.44
N LYS A 225 21.05 -19.97 21.77
CA LYS A 225 20.41 -21.18 21.24
C LYS A 225 18.95 -21.31 21.71
N GLU A 226 18.67 -21.15 23.00
CA GLU A 226 17.29 -21.15 23.55
C GLU A 226 16.41 -20.09 22.87
N LYS A 227 16.92 -18.86 22.75
CA LYS A 227 16.19 -17.75 22.10
C LYS A 227 15.94 -18.01 20.62
N PHE A 228 16.87 -18.67 19.93
CA PHE A 228 16.70 -19.06 18.54
C PHE A 228 15.62 -20.14 18.36
N HIS A 229 15.63 -21.19 19.19
CA HIS A 229 14.62 -22.25 19.14
C HIS A 229 13.22 -21.71 19.44
N SER A 230 13.07 -20.91 20.50
CA SER A 230 11.78 -20.28 20.85
C SER A 230 11.24 -19.39 19.72
N ARG A 231 12.13 -18.70 18.99
CA ARG A 231 11.72 -17.90 17.83
C ARG A 231 11.26 -18.77 16.66
N ILE A 232 11.97 -19.86 16.36
CA ILE A 232 11.58 -20.79 15.29
C ILE A 232 10.22 -21.43 15.60
N GLU A 233 10.01 -21.87 16.84
CA GLU A 233 8.72 -22.45 17.26
C GLU A 233 7.58 -21.44 17.09
N GLY A 234 7.77 -20.18 17.49
CA GLY A 234 6.76 -19.13 17.29
C GLY A 234 6.49 -18.81 15.80
N GLU A 235 7.52 -18.86 14.95
CA GLU A 235 7.35 -18.70 13.50
C GLU A 235 6.61 -19.90 12.88
N CYS A 236 6.93 -21.14 13.31
CA CYS A 236 6.23 -22.36 12.89
C CYS A 236 4.77 -22.37 13.31
N ASP A 237 4.45 -21.99 14.56
CA ASP A 237 3.08 -21.90 15.06
C ASP A 237 2.26 -20.88 14.28
N ALA A 238 2.84 -19.72 13.97
CA ALA A 238 2.19 -18.70 13.13
C ALA A 238 1.91 -19.22 11.71
N ILE A 239 2.85 -19.97 11.10
CA ILE A 239 2.67 -20.57 9.77
C ILE A 239 1.63 -21.69 9.81
N PHE A 240 1.62 -22.51 10.85
CA PHE A 240 0.65 -23.59 11.02
C PHE A 240 -0.76 -23.04 11.20
N GLN A 241 -0.95 -22.03 12.06
CA GLN A 241 -2.22 -21.33 12.23
C GLN A 241 -2.70 -20.71 10.91
N LYS A 242 -1.79 -20.08 10.15
CA LYS A 242 -2.11 -19.54 8.82
C LYS A 242 -2.56 -20.63 7.84
N THR A 243 -1.84 -21.75 7.76
CA THR A 243 -2.13 -22.84 6.83
C THR A 243 -3.44 -23.55 7.16
N THR A 244 -3.74 -23.71 8.44
CA THR A 244 -4.99 -24.32 8.92
C THR A 244 -6.18 -23.41 8.63
N SER A 245 -6.01 -22.10 8.81
CA SER A 245 -7.00 -21.08 8.43
C SER A 245 -7.23 -21.03 6.91
N ASP A 246 -6.16 -21.10 6.11
CA ASP A 246 -6.25 -21.13 4.65
C ASP A 246 -6.95 -22.40 4.14
N LYS A 247 -6.68 -23.58 4.73
CA LYS A 247 -7.41 -24.82 4.42
C LYS A 247 -8.89 -24.72 4.75
N ALA A 248 -9.24 -24.23 5.95
CA ALA A 248 -10.63 -24.02 6.34
C ALA A 248 -11.33 -23.02 5.41
N ALA A 249 -10.63 -21.96 4.97
CA ALA A 249 -11.15 -20.99 4.02
C ALA A 249 -11.39 -21.60 2.62
N ILE A 250 -10.51 -22.50 2.15
CA ILE A 250 -10.67 -23.21 0.87
C ILE A 250 -11.83 -24.21 0.94
N GLU A 251 -11.97 -24.98 2.01
CA GLU A 251 -13.11 -25.90 2.19
C GLU A 251 -14.44 -25.15 2.26
N THR A 252 -14.47 -23.99 2.92
CA THR A 252 -15.65 -23.11 2.96
C THR A 252 -15.97 -22.52 1.58
N SER A 253 -14.95 -22.15 0.81
CA SER A 253 -15.13 -21.65 -0.57
C SER A 253 -15.54 -22.74 -1.56
N LEU A 254 -15.10 -23.99 -1.37
CA LEU A 254 -15.53 -25.14 -2.16
C LEU A 254 -16.97 -25.58 -1.82
N SER A 255 -17.43 -25.37 -0.58
CA SER A 255 -18.85 -25.57 -0.21
C SER A 255 -19.76 -24.53 -0.89
N GLY A 256 -19.30 -23.29 -1.03
CA GLY A 256 -19.98 -22.23 -1.80
C GLY A 256 -20.04 -22.48 -3.31
N LEU A 257 -19.10 -23.24 -3.88
CA LEU A 257 -19.18 -23.66 -5.29
C LEU A 257 -20.27 -24.72 -5.54
N LYS A 258 -20.76 -25.39 -4.49
CA LYS A 258 -21.86 -26.37 -4.58
C LYS A 258 -23.25 -25.72 -4.63
N SER A 259 -23.37 -24.43 -4.28
CA SER A 259 -24.64 -23.67 -4.34
C SER A 259 -24.82 -22.81 -5.60
N ILE A 260 -23.79 -22.69 -6.44
CA ILE A 260 -23.83 -21.89 -7.69
C ILE A 260 -24.55 -22.63 -8.84
N VAL A 261 -24.93 -23.90 -8.66
CA VAL A 261 -25.58 -24.73 -9.69
C VAL A 261 -27.10 -24.42 -9.85
N TYR A 262 -27.71 -23.64 -8.96
CA TYR A 262 -29.10 -23.20 -9.13
C TYR A 262 -29.22 -21.69 -9.02
N ALA A 263 -29.13 -21.02 -10.17
CA ALA A 263 -29.54 -19.63 -10.31
C ALA A 263 -31.06 -19.57 -10.54
N LYS A 264 -31.75 -18.71 -9.78
CA LYS A 264 -33.04 -18.18 -10.21
C LYS A 264 -33.12 -16.68 -9.93
N GLU A 265 -33.55 -15.98 -10.97
CA GLU A 265 -33.67 -14.53 -11.09
C GLU A 265 -34.73 -13.92 -10.18
N ASP A 266 -34.52 -12.62 -9.94
CA ASP A 266 -35.48 -11.56 -9.63
C ASP A 266 -36.47 -11.81 -8.49
N GLN A 267 -36.06 -11.38 -7.28
CA GLN A 267 -36.90 -10.53 -6.44
C GLN A 267 -36.08 -9.79 -5.39
N LEU A 268 -36.10 -8.46 -5.49
CA LEU A 268 -35.78 -7.49 -4.44
C LEU A 268 -36.38 -7.94 -3.10
N ILE A 269 -35.60 -8.11 -2.03
CA ILE A 269 -35.99 -7.91 -0.61
C ILE A 269 -34.74 -8.04 0.29
N PHE A 270 -34.77 -7.42 1.45
CA PHE A 270 -33.78 -7.34 2.55
C PHE A 270 -33.16 -8.66 3.07
N SER A 271 -33.29 -9.79 2.38
CA SER A 271 -32.85 -11.12 2.85
C SER A 271 -31.34 -11.37 2.80
N ASP A 272 -30.59 -10.65 1.95
CA ASP A 272 -29.17 -10.93 1.69
C ASP A 272 -28.18 -10.11 2.54
N ILE A 273 -28.64 -9.38 3.55
CA ILE A 273 -27.78 -8.57 4.42
C ILE A 273 -27.35 -9.45 5.61
N SER A 274 -26.04 -9.53 5.89
CA SER A 274 -25.51 -10.29 7.02
C SER A 274 -26.19 -9.85 8.33
N THR A 275 -26.85 -10.77 9.02
CA THR A 275 -27.61 -10.51 10.26
C THR A 275 -26.75 -10.49 11.52
N THR A 276 -25.46 -10.83 11.42
CA THR A 276 -24.58 -11.03 12.58
C THR A 276 -23.83 -9.76 13.01
N ASN A 277 -23.66 -8.77 12.13
CA ASN A 277 -22.97 -7.51 12.43
C ASN A 277 -23.69 -6.28 11.85
N ASN A 278 -24.29 -5.45 12.71
CA ASN A 278 -25.02 -4.24 12.32
C ASN A 278 -24.14 -3.21 11.58
N LEU A 279 -22.83 -3.16 11.85
CA LEU A 279 -21.89 -2.28 11.16
C LEU A 279 -21.66 -2.74 9.73
N LEU A 280 -21.46 -4.04 9.52
CA LEU A 280 -21.33 -4.61 8.18
C LEU A 280 -22.62 -4.41 7.38
N ALA A 281 -23.78 -4.62 8.01
CA ALA A 281 -25.08 -4.37 7.40
C ALA A 281 -25.23 -2.91 6.94
N ALA A 282 -24.86 -1.93 7.78
CA ALA A 282 -24.84 -0.52 7.38
C ALA A 282 -23.88 -0.26 6.20
N CYS A 283 -22.68 -0.85 6.23
CA CYS A 283 -21.72 -0.75 5.12
C CYS A 283 -22.28 -1.36 3.83
N GLN A 284 -22.91 -2.54 3.90
CA GLN A 284 -23.55 -3.21 2.76
C GLN A 284 -24.70 -2.39 2.18
N LEU A 285 -25.51 -1.72 3.01
CA LEU A 285 -26.55 -0.79 2.55
C LEU A 285 -25.95 0.38 1.76
N VAL A 286 -24.87 0.99 2.28
CA VAL A 286 -24.14 2.05 1.57
C VAL A 286 -23.53 1.51 0.27
N GLY A 287 -22.87 0.35 0.31
CA GLY A 287 -22.26 -0.29 -0.86
C GLY A 287 -23.27 -0.61 -1.95
N LYS A 288 -24.40 -1.25 -1.60
CA LYS A 288 -25.46 -1.65 -2.54
C LYS A 288 -26.08 -0.46 -3.26
N SER A 289 -26.20 0.69 -2.60
CA SER A 289 -26.66 1.94 -3.23
C SER A 289 -25.72 2.46 -4.33
N VAL A 290 -24.42 2.14 -4.23
CA VAL A 290 -23.40 2.42 -5.24
C VAL A 290 -23.15 1.20 -6.15
N GLY A 291 -23.71 0.04 -5.84
CA GLY A 291 -23.48 -1.23 -6.55
C GLY A 291 -22.16 -1.93 -6.19
N PHE A 292 -21.57 -1.59 -5.04
CA PHE A 292 -20.36 -2.20 -4.48
C PHE A 292 -20.73 -3.18 -3.37
N GLU A 293 -20.04 -4.32 -3.30
CA GLU A 293 -20.32 -5.36 -2.31
C GLU A 293 -19.25 -5.37 -1.22
N PHE A 294 -19.65 -5.12 0.03
CA PHE A 294 -18.76 -5.24 1.18
C PHE A 294 -18.67 -6.69 1.63
N VAL A 295 -17.44 -7.14 1.84
CA VAL A 295 -17.10 -8.51 2.24
C VAL A 295 -16.92 -8.57 3.76
N GLU A 296 -17.44 -9.63 4.38
CA GLU A 296 -17.26 -9.85 5.81
C GLU A 296 -15.82 -10.28 6.14
N PRO A 297 -15.16 -9.66 7.15
CA PRO A 297 -13.86 -10.11 7.61
C PRO A 297 -13.97 -11.51 8.24
N LYS A 298 -13.26 -12.49 7.70
CA LYS A 298 -13.22 -13.86 8.26
C LYS A 298 -12.50 -13.93 9.62
N PHE A 299 -11.66 -12.94 9.94
CA PHE A 299 -10.92 -12.81 11.19
C PHE A 299 -10.88 -11.35 11.63
N ILE A 300 -11.22 -11.10 12.90
CA ILE A 300 -11.06 -9.81 13.59
C ILE A 300 -10.06 -10.06 14.71
N ARG A 301 -8.98 -9.27 14.79
CA ARG A 301 -7.97 -9.44 15.86
C ARG A 301 -8.52 -8.94 17.21
N ASP A 302 -8.05 -9.48 18.33
CA ASP A 302 -8.55 -9.14 19.68
C ASP A 302 -8.51 -7.63 20.02
N TYR A 303 -7.60 -6.86 19.42
CA TYR A 303 -7.50 -5.40 19.60
C TYR A 303 -8.34 -4.58 18.60
N GLU A 304 -9.03 -5.22 17.65
CA GLU A 304 -9.92 -4.60 16.67
C GLU A 304 -11.40 -4.67 17.09
N HIS A 305 -11.70 -5.09 18.33
CA HIS A 305 -13.07 -5.15 18.85
C HIS A 305 -13.76 -3.78 18.98
N ASN A 306 -13.04 -2.65 18.88
CA ASN A 306 -13.67 -1.33 18.84
C ASN A 306 -14.34 -1.05 17.47
N LEU A 307 -15.41 -0.25 17.45
CA LEU A 307 -16.18 0.08 16.23
C LEU A 307 -15.30 0.61 15.07
N THR A 308 -14.22 1.33 15.41
CA THR A 308 -13.29 1.88 14.41
C THR A 308 -12.39 0.81 13.81
N GLY A 309 -11.95 -0.17 14.61
CA GLY A 309 -11.14 -1.31 14.20
C GLY A 309 -11.94 -2.28 13.34
N GLN A 310 -13.18 -2.56 13.72
CA GLN A 310 -14.11 -3.35 12.90
C GLN A 310 -14.37 -2.68 11.55
N LEU A 311 -14.60 -1.35 11.53
CA LEU A 311 -14.76 -0.61 10.28
C LEU A 311 -13.49 -0.72 9.42
N ASN A 312 -12.30 -0.56 10.01
CA ASN A 312 -11.03 -0.70 9.29
C ASN A 312 -10.85 -2.11 8.71
N ALA A 313 -11.20 -3.16 9.45
CA ALA A 313 -11.14 -4.55 8.98
C ALA A 313 -12.09 -4.79 7.78
N ILE A 314 -13.34 -4.31 7.87
CA ILE A 314 -14.34 -4.38 6.79
C ILE A 314 -13.84 -3.63 5.54
N VAL A 315 -13.33 -2.42 5.73
CA VAL A 315 -12.82 -1.57 4.65
C VAL A 315 -11.58 -2.20 4.00
N GLN A 316 -10.68 -2.79 4.80
CA GLN A 316 -9.47 -3.45 4.29
C GLN A 316 -9.78 -4.72 3.50
N ILE A 317 -10.62 -5.62 4.03
CA ILE A 317 -10.96 -6.88 3.36
C ILE A 317 -11.78 -6.63 2.09
N SER A 318 -12.63 -5.61 2.10
CA SER A 318 -13.42 -5.21 0.95
C SER A 318 -12.60 -4.43 -0.09
N ASN A 319 -11.31 -4.13 0.16
CA ASN A 319 -10.52 -3.25 -0.70
C ASN A 319 -11.14 -1.86 -0.90
N VAL A 320 -11.76 -1.30 0.12
CA VAL A 320 -12.29 0.07 0.12
C VAL A 320 -11.32 0.97 0.88
N ARG A 321 -11.38 2.29 0.67
CA ARG A 321 -10.82 3.27 1.60
C ARG A 321 -11.95 4.08 2.22
N SER A 322 -11.81 4.47 3.48
CA SER A 322 -12.76 5.37 4.14
C SER A 322 -12.12 6.72 4.43
N ARG A 323 -12.87 7.80 4.24
CA ARG A 323 -12.50 9.15 4.73
C ARG A 323 -13.48 9.61 5.78
N LYS A 324 -12.99 10.28 6.83
CA LYS A 324 -13.84 10.94 7.83
C LYS A 324 -14.39 12.23 7.25
N VAL A 325 -15.68 12.49 7.47
CA VAL A 325 -16.41 13.68 7.03
C VAL A 325 -17.13 14.25 8.23
N ILE A 326 -16.98 15.54 8.47
CA ILE A 326 -17.64 16.21 9.59
C ILE A 326 -18.96 16.80 9.09
N LEU A 327 -20.06 16.34 9.66
CA LEU A 327 -21.40 16.82 9.41
C LEU A 327 -21.57 18.17 10.13
N ARG A 328 -21.64 19.27 9.38
CA ARG A 328 -21.82 20.64 9.91
C ARG A 328 -22.99 21.34 9.22
N GLY A 329 -23.66 22.24 9.95
CA GLY A 329 -24.77 23.01 9.40
C GLY A 329 -25.89 22.13 8.85
N ARG A 330 -26.47 22.52 7.71
CA ARG A 330 -27.55 21.81 7.02
C ARG A 330 -27.02 20.82 5.97
N TRP A 331 -26.05 19.99 6.36
CA TRP A 331 -25.44 18.98 5.47
C TRP A 331 -26.45 18.04 4.81
N TRP A 332 -27.62 17.83 5.44
CA TRP A 332 -28.66 16.96 4.91
C TRP A 332 -29.39 17.54 3.69
N GLU A 333 -29.31 18.85 3.45
CA GLU A 333 -29.89 19.51 2.26
C GLU A 333 -28.93 19.42 1.06
N GLU A 334 -27.64 19.21 1.33
CA GLU A 334 -26.58 19.20 0.32
C GLU A 334 -26.34 17.79 -0.26
N GLU A 335 -25.75 17.75 -1.45
CA GLU A 335 -25.33 16.51 -2.09
C GLU A 335 -23.88 16.18 -1.78
N ASN A 336 -23.64 15.49 -0.66
CA ASN A 336 -22.32 15.05 -0.25
C ASN A 336 -22.06 13.55 -0.57
N GLY A 337 -23.03 12.82 -1.11
CA GLY A 337 -22.90 11.40 -1.47
C GLY A 337 -23.23 10.47 -0.31
N ASN A 338 -23.18 9.15 -0.51
CA ASN A 338 -23.59 8.21 0.54
C ASN A 338 -22.57 8.15 1.69
N LEU A 339 -23.08 8.14 2.93
CA LEU A 339 -22.28 8.19 4.14
C LEU A 339 -22.66 7.06 5.11
N LEU A 340 -21.68 6.59 5.87
CA LEU A 340 -21.90 5.82 7.08
C LEU A 340 -21.83 6.79 8.26
N ALA A 341 -22.89 6.85 9.05
CA ALA A 341 -22.92 7.66 10.27
C ALA A 341 -23.18 6.77 11.49
N PHE A 342 -23.03 7.38 12.67
CA PHE A 342 -23.30 6.74 13.95
C PHE A 342 -24.31 7.57 14.73
N THR A 343 -25.17 6.94 15.52
CA THR A 343 -26.03 7.66 16.48
C THR A 343 -25.18 8.22 17.63
N ARG A 344 -25.59 9.36 18.19
CA ARG A 344 -24.84 10.06 19.24
C ARG A 344 -24.85 9.31 20.57
N ASP A 345 -25.99 8.72 20.94
CA ASP A 345 -26.19 8.12 22.26
C ASP A 345 -25.54 6.74 22.38
N GLU A 346 -25.78 5.85 21.40
CA GLU A 346 -25.38 4.44 21.46
C GLU A 346 -24.30 4.06 20.44
N LYS A 347 -23.78 5.02 19.65
CA LYS A 347 -22.80 4.78 18.58
C LYS A 347 -23.25 3.70 17.59
N LYS A 348 -24.54 3.59 17.32
CA LYS A 348 -25.11 2.58 16.42
C LYS A 348 -24.88 2.96 14.96
N PRO A 349 -24.43 2.03 14.10
CA PRO A 349 -24.14 2.32 12.71
C PRO A 349 -25.43 2.50 11.91
N VAL A 350 -25.48 3.56 11.10
CA VAL A 350 -26.59 3.88 10.21
C VAL A 350 -26.09 4.26 8.83
N ALA A 351 -26.82 3.84 7.80
CA ALA A 351 -26.52 4.19 6.41
C ALA A 351 -27.29 5.45 6.02
N LEU A 352 -26.58 6.50 5.62
CA LEU A 352 -27.15 7.72 5.05
C LEU A 352 -27.04 7.62 3.52
N ILE A 353 -28.18 7.43 2.86
CA ILE A 353 -28.27 7.26 1.41
C ILE A 353 -28.82 8.54 0.80
N GLN A 354 -28.08 9.13 -0.13
CA GLN A 354 -28.50 10.36 -0.81
C GLN A 354 -29.75 10.12 -1.67
N ALA A 355 -30.75 10.99 -1.53
CA ALA A 355 -31.95 10.99 -2.36
C ALA A 355 -31.71 11.64 -3.74
N LYS A 356 -32.57 11.32 -4.73
CA LYS A 356 -32.45 11.75 -6.14
C LYS A 356 -32.73 13.24 -6.41
N GLY A 357 -32.89 14.08 -5.39
CA GLY A 357 -33.25 15.50 -5.52
C GLY A 357 -32.78 16.36 -4.36
N GLY A 358 -31.61 16.04 -3.77
CA GLY A 358 -31.18 16.59 -2.49
C GLY A 358 -31.86 15.90 -1.31
N GLY A 359 -31.25 15.96 -0.13
CA GLY A 359 -31.76 15.19 1.01
C GLY A 359 -31.08 13.83 1.20
N TYR A 360 -31.16 13.32 2.42
CA TYR A 360 -30.71 11.97 2.78
C TYR A 360 -31.86 11.12 3.30
N PHE A 361 -31.78 9.82 3.05
CA PHE A 361 -32.53 8.80 3.77
C PHE A 361 -31.61 8.12 4.77
N ILE A 362 -32.04 8.05 6.03
CA ILE A 362 -31.41 7.21 7.03
C ILE A 362 -32.00 5.80 6.93
N GLN A 363 -31.13 4.81 6.82
CA GLN A 363 -31.48 3.40 6.90
C GLN A 363 -30.82 2.79 8.13
N ARG A 364 -31.64 2.26 9.03
CA ARG A 364 -31.19 1.64 10.28
C ARG A 364 -31.20 0.12 10.09
N PRO A 365 -30.05 -0.57 10.15
CA PRO A 365 -29.99 -2.03 9.99
C PRO A 365 -30.79 -2.79 11.05
N GLU A 366 -30.80 -2.29 12.30
CA GLU A 366 -31.47 -2.92 13.45
C GLU A 366 -32.98 -3.04 13.25
N ASN A 367 -33.63 -1.94 12.88
CA ASN A 367 -35.10 -1.88 12.80
C ASN A 367 -35.61 -2.01 11.35
N LYS A 368 -34.69 -2.13 10.38
CA LYS A 368 -34.97 -2.15 8.92
C LYS A 368 -35.85 -0.97 8.46
N THR A 369 -35.78 0.17 9.15
CA THR A 369 -36.54 1.38 8.82
C THR A 369 -35.79 2.26 7.83
N LYS A 370 -36.55 2.96 6.98
CA LYS A 370 -36.07 3.96 6.03
C LYS A 370 -36.84 5.25 6.25
N GLU A 371 -36.16 6.28 6.72
CA GLU A 371 -36.77 7.59 7.03
C GLU A 371 -36.01 8.70 6.32
N LYS A 372 -36.68 9.81 6.00
CA LYS A 372 -36.03 11.00 5.44
C LYS A 372 -35.34 11.77 6.57
N VAL A 373 -34.09 12.15 6.38
CA VAL A 373 -33.33 12.93 7.37
C VAL A 373 -33.94 14.33 7.46
N THR A 374 -34.50 14.64 8.63
CA THR A 374 -34.94 15.98 9.05
C THR A 374 -33.90 16.61 9.98
N GLU A 375 -34.05 17.89 10.31
CA GLU A 375 -33.17 18.57 11.27
C GLU A 375 -33.13 17.85 12.64
N GLU A 376 -34.26 17.31 13.09
CA GLU A 376 -34.35 16.53 14.33
C GLU A 376 -33.49 15.27 14.26
N ILE A 377 -33.63 14.48 13.19
CA ILE A 377 -32.82 13.28 12.97
C ILE A 377 -31.34 13.65 12.83
N ALA A 378 -31.01 14.74 12.15
CA ALA A 378 -29.64 15.19 11.98
C ALA A 378 -28.94 15.53 13.32
N LYS A 379 -29.68 16.05 14.30
CA LYS A 379 -29.15 16.34 15.65
C LYS A 379 -28.86 15.07 16.47
N THR A 380 -29.52 13.96 16.17
CA THR A 380 -29.31 12.66 16.84
C THR A 380 -28.06 11.90 16.34
N LEU A 381 -27.44 12.36 15.25
CA LEU A 381 -26.27 11.74 14.66
C LEU A 381 -24.98 12.30 15.24
N ASP A 382 -23.96 11.45 15.30
CA ASP A 382 -22.59 11.86 15.59
C ASP A 382 -22.10 12.82 14.49
N PRO A 383 -21.45 13.95 14.84
CA PRO A 383 -20.86 14.85 13.86
C PRO A 383 -19.84 14.20 12.93
N ILE A 384 -19.25 13.06 13.31
CA ILE A 384 -18.28 12.34 12.49
C ILE A 384 -19.00 11.23 11.70
N SER A 385 -18.95 11.35 10.38
CA SER A 385 -19.39 10.33 9.43
C SER A 385 -18.22 9.81 8.60
N TYR A 386 -18.43 8.71 7.89
CA TYR A 386 -17.44 8.09 7.02
C TYR A 386 -17.98 7.99 5.61
N MET A 387 -17.19 8.41 4.64
CA MET A 387 -17.47 8.23 3.22
C MET A 387 -16.53 7.17 2.66
N PHE A 388 -17.08 6.27 1.86
CA PHE A 388 -16.31 5.22 1.20
C PHE A 388 -15.81 5.66 -0.18
N LEU A 389 -14.52 5.41 -0.42
CA LEU A 389 -13.82 5.54 -1.67
C LEU A 389 -13.55 4.14 -2.20
N TYR A 390 -14.33 3.74 -3.21
CA TYR A 390 -14.29 2.39 -3.76
C TYR A 390 -13.04 2.21 -4.63
N ALA A 391 -12.32 1.11 -4.44
CA ALA A 391 -11.22 0.72 -5.32
C ALA A 391 -11.75 0.05 -6.59
N PHE A 392 -10.84 -0.32 -7.50
CA PHE A 392 -11.21 -1.18 -8.62
C PHE A 392 -11.47 -2.61 -8.14
N ASP A 393 -12.73 -3.03 -8.18
CA ASP A 393 -13.23 -4.35 -7.74
C ASP A 393 -12.62 -5.53 -8.52
N GLU A 394 -12.11 -5.28 -9.73
CA GLU A 394 -11.59 -6.31 -10.64
C GLU A 394 -10.32 -5.84 -11.37
N ARG A 395 -9.55 -6.79 -11.93
CA ARG A 395 -8.53 -6.46 -12.95
C ARG A 395 -9.22 -5.71 -14.09
N MET A 396 -8.84 -4.45 -14.26
CA MET A 396 -9.33 -3.56 -15.31
C MET A 396 -8.76 -3.97 -16.68
N THR A 397 -9.27 -5.07 -17.23
CA THR A 397 -8.79 -5.66 -18.48
C THR A 397 -9.38 -5.00 -19.74
N SER A 398 -10.40 -4.14 -19.58
CA SER A 398 -11.10 -3.53 -20.72
C SER A 398 -11.66 -2.14 -20.41
N ILE A 399 -11.69 -1.30 -21.44
CA ILE A 399 -12.36 0.02 -21.46
C ILE A 399 -13.82 -0.10 -21.02
N ARG A 400 -14.50 -1.21 -21.34
CA ARG A 400 -15.89 -1.45 -20.91
C ARG A 400 -16.03 -1.53 -19.39
N LYS A 401 -15.07 -2.17 -18.70
CA LYS A 401 -15.07 -2.27 -17.23
C LYS A 401 -14.80 -0.91 -16.59
N ILE A 402 -13.88 -0.14 -17.16
CA ILE A 402 -13.60 1.25 -16.76
C ILE A 402 -14.86 2.12 -16.93
N GLY A 403 -15.56 2.00 -18.06
CA GLY A 403 -16.83 2.70 -18.29
C GLY A 403 -17.93 2.29 -17.32
N LYS A 404 -18.11 0.99 -17.07
CA LYS A 404 -19.10 0.48 -16.11
C LYS A 404 -18.82 1.00 -14.69
N PHE A 405 -17.55 1.07 -14.29
CA PHE A 405 -17.14 1.66 -13.02
C PHE A 405 -17.34 3.18 -13.00
N ALA A 406 -17.02 3.88 -14.09
CA ALA A 406 -17.17 5.33 -14.20
C ALA A 406 -18.63 5.81 -14.14
N ILE A 407 -19.59 4.97 -14.55
CA ILE A 407 -21.04 5.26 -14.55
C ILE A 407 -21.72 4.72 -13.26
N LYS A 408 -21.00 3.94 -12.46
CA LYS A 408 -21.48 3.39 -11.18
C LYS A 408 -21.81 4.54 -10.22
N GLY A 409 -23.04 4.57 -9.70
CA GLY A 409 -23.53 5.68 -8.86
C GLY A 409 -24.08 6.91 -9.62
N LEU A 410 -24.04 6.93 -10.97
CA LEU A 410 -24.43 8.07 -11.81
C LEU A 410 -25.66 7.83 -12.68
N LYS A 411 -26.36 6.70 -12.47
CA LYS A 411 -27.52 6.28 -13.27
C LYS A 411 -28.62 7.35 -13.32
N VAL A 412 -28.82 8.07 -12.22
CA VAL A 412 -29.87 9.08 -12.09
C VAL A 412 -29.57 10.32 -12.93
N ASP A 413 -28.35 10.88 -12.77
CA ASP A 413 -27.90 12.03 -13.54
C ASP A 413 -27.91 11.68 -15.05
N ALA A 414 -27.49 10.47 -15.42
CA ALA A 414 -27.55 9.98 -16.80
C ALA A 414 -28.99 9.87 -17.35
N THR A 415 -29.97 9.41 -16.55
CA THR A 415 -31.37 9.37 -16.98
C THR A 415 -31.95 10.76 -17.23
N TYR A 416 -31.62 11.74 -16.38
CA TYR A 416 -32.05 13.13 -16.59
C TYR A 416 -31.43 13.74 -17.85
N ILE A 417 -30.16 13.42 -18.14
CA ILE A 417 -29.51 13.87 -19.39
C ILE A 417 -30.22 13.29 -20.62
N ILE A 418 -30.54 11.98 -20.60
CA ILE A 418 -31.26 11.33 -21.70
C ILE A 418 -32.64 11.97 -21.89
N LEU A 419 -33.39 12.20 -20.80
CA LEU A 419 -34.70 12.85 -20.86
C LEU A 419 -34.62 14.28 -21.40
N ALA A 420 -33.69 15.09 -20.89
CA ALA A 420 -33.49 16.48 -21.34
C ALA A 420 -33.10 16.53 -22.82
N ALA A 421 -32.27 15.59 -23.28
CA ALA A 421 -31.86 15.51 -24.67
C ALA A 421 -32.96 14.99 -25.60
N LEU A 422 -33.81 14.06 -25.14
CA LEU A 422 -34.96 13.59 -25.89
C LEU A 422 -36.00 14.71 -26.03
N ALA A 423 -36.27 15.45 -24.95
CA ALA A 423 -37.11 16.66 -25.00
C ALA A 423 -36.53 17.72 -25.95
N GLY A 424 -35.22 18.00 -25.85
CA GLY A 424 -34.54 18.91 -26.76
C GLY A 424 -34.56 18.45 -28.21
N SER A 425 -34.50 17.14 -28.45
CA SER A 425 -34.62 16.54 -29.78
C SER A 425 -36.01 16.76 -30.37
N LEU A 426 -37.07 16.47 -29.61
CA LEU A 426 -38.46 16.68 -30.04
C LEU A 426 -38.74 18.15 -30.37
N ILE A 427 -38.32 19.05 -29.48
CA ILE A 427 -38.44 20.50 -29.71
C ILE A 427 -37.60 20.92 -30.93
N GLY A 428 -36.43 20.31 -31.12
CA GLY A 428 -35.59 20.55 -32.29
C GLY A 428 -36.26 20.21 -33.63
N LEU A 429 -37.20 19.26 -33.67
CA LEU A 429 -37.96 18.93 -34.89
C LEU A 429 -38.96 20.01 -35.28
N LEU A 430 -39.41 20.84 -34.32
CA LEU A 430 -40.30 21.95 -34.63
C LEU A 430 -39.63 22.95 -35.55
N VAL A 431 -38.30 23.07 -35.53
CA VAL A 431 -37.58 24.02 -36.39
C VAL A 431 -37.73 23.67 -37.88
N PRO A 432 -37.40 22.44 -38.37
CA PRO A 432 -37.69 22.04 -39.74
C PRO A 432 -39.16 22.19 -40.13
N ILE A 433 -40.09 21.77 -39.25
CA ILE A 433 -41.54 21.81 -39.54
C ILE A 433 -42.02 23.26 -39.70
N LEU A 434 -41.67 24.15 -38.76
CA LEU A 434 -42.03 25.57 -38.82
C LEU A 434 -41.35 26.26 -40.00
N SER A 435 -40.12 25.88 -40.33
CA SER A 435 -39.44 26.39 -41.52
C SER A 435 -40.17 25.96 -42.80
N GLY A 436 -40.66 24.72 -42.87
CA GLY A 436 -41.52 24.26 -43.98
C GLY A 436 -42.78 25.10 -44.11
N ILE A 437 -43.55 25.24 -43.02
CA ILE A 437 -44.78 26.08 -42.99
C ILE A 437 -44.46 27.53 -43.40
N LEU A 438 -43.33 28.08 -42.95
CA LEU A 438 -42.91 29.43 -43.30
C LEU A 438 -42.72 29.60 -44.82
N PHE A 439 -42.06 28.64 -45.48
CA PHE A 439 -41.77 28.68 -46.91
C PHE A 439 -42.96 28.29 -47.78
N ASP A 440 -43.73 27.29 -47.35
CA ASP A 440 -44.81 26.70 -48.15
C ASP A 440 -46.12 27.50 -48.05
N ASP A 441 -46.45 28.02 -46.85
CA ASP A 441 -47.73 28.67 -46.58
C ASP A 441 -47.58 30.19 -46.33
N VAL A 442 -46.69 30.60 -45.43
CA VAL A 442 -46.65 31.98 -44.93
C VAL A 442 -46.08 32.98 -45.95
N ILE A 443 -44.96 32.64 -46.57
CA ILE A 443 -44.31 33.51 -47.56
C ILE A 443 -45.18 33.68 -48.82
N PRO A 444 -45.76 32.62 -49.42
CA PRO A 444 -46.60 32.74 -50.61
C PRO A 444 -47.91 33.51 -50.37
N GLN A 445 -48.53 33.35 -49.19
CA GLN A 445 -49.79 34.03 -48.84
C GLN A 445 -49.58 35.50 -48.41
N ALA A 446 -48.33 35.93 -48.18
CA ALA A 446 -47.96 37.26 -47.72
C ALA A 446 -48.66 37.73 -46.42
N ASP A 447 -49.09 36.78 -45.57
CA ASP A 447 -49.75 37.07 -44.30
C ASP A 447 -48.74 37.56 -43.25
N ARG A 448 -48.73 38.87 -43.01
CA ARG A 448 -47.83 39.52 -42.05
C ARG A 448 -48.14 39.15 -40.60
N SER A 449 -49.38 38.82 -40.27
CA SER A 449 -49.77 38.43 -38.90
C SER A 449 -49.23 37.05 -38.59
N PHE A 450 -49.46 36.09 -39.50
CA PHE A 450 -49.02 34.71 -39.34
C PHE A 450 -47.48 34.60 -39.35
N LEU A 451 -46.78 35.45 -40.10
CA LEU A 451 -45.32 35.55 -40.06
C LEU A 451 -44.80 35.93 -38.66
N TRP A 452 -45.40 36.93 -38.01
CA TRP A 452 -45.00 37.33 -36.65
C TRP A 452 -45.30 36.25 -35.61
N GLU A 453 -46.39 35.51 -35.77
CA GLU A 453 -46.72 34.36 -34.91
C GLU A 453 -45.67 33.25 -35.03
N VAL A 454 -45.34 32.82 -36.26
CA VAL A 454 -44.29 31.81 -36.50
C VAL A 454 -42.94 32.28 -35.97
N PHE A 455 -42.58 33.55 -36.19
CA PHE A 455 -41.35 34.13 -35.65
C PHE A 455 -41.31 34.09 -34.11
N ALA A 456 -42.41 34.49 -33.45
CA ALA A 456 -42.50 34.45 -31.98
C ALA A 456 -42.36 33.01 -31.45
N ILE A 457 -43.01 32.03 -32.09
CA ILE A 457 -42.90 30.62 -31.74
C ILE A 457 -41.46 30.12 -31.90
N MET A 458 -40.80 30.44 -33.02
CA MET A 458 -39.39 30.08 -33.26
C MET A 458 -38.45 30.71 -32.24
N MET A 459 -38.70 31.96 -31.82
CA MET A 459 -37.94 32.63 -30.78
C MET A 459 -38.09 31.93 -29.42
N VAL A 460 -39.32 31.58 -29.03
CA VAL A 460 -39.59 30.83 -27.80
C VAL A 460 -38.91 29.45 -27.84
N ILE A 461 -39.02 28.73 -28.95
CA ILE A 461 -38.33 27.44 -29.15
C ILE A 461 -36.82 27.60 -28.98
N GLY A 462 -36.23 28.66 -29.55
CA GLY A 462 -34.81 28.97 -29.39
C GLY A 462 -34.41 29.16 -27.93
N ILE A 463 -35.21 29.91 -27.15
CA ILE A 463 -34.99 30.14 -25.72
C ILE A 463 -35.10 28.83 -24.93
N VAL A 464 -36.16 28.04 -25.17
CA VAL A 464 -36.35 26.74 -24.49
C VAL A 464 -35.20 25.79 -24.82
N LYS A 465 -34.75 25.74 -26.08
CA LYS A 465 -33.61 24.93 -26.48
C LYS A 465 -32.32 25.36 -25.77
N ALA A 466 -32.05 26.66 -25.68
CA ALA A 466 -30.89 27.19 -24.96
C ALA A 466 -30.92 26.83 -23.47
N LEU A 467 -32.09 26.92 -22.83
CA LEU A 467 -32.26 26.50 -21.42
C LEU A 467 -32.04 24.99 -21.24
N LEU A 468 -32.55 24.16 -22.14
CA LEU A 468 -32.33 22.71 -22.11
C LEU A 468 -30.85 22.34 -22.33
N GLU A 469 -30.15 23.05 -23.24
CA GLU A 469 -28.71 22.88 -23.43
C GLU A 469 -27.91 23.27 -22.17
N LEU A 470 -28.31 24.35 -21.48
CA LEU A 470 -27.72 24.75 -20.21
C LEU A 470 -27.94 23.67 -19.13
N VAL A 471 -29.17 23.18 -18.96
CA VAL A 471 -29.47 22.09 -18.01
C VAL A 471 -28.65 20.84 -18.32
N LYS A 472 -28.58 20.45 -19.59
CA LYS A 472 -27.74 19.33 -20.06
C LYS A 472 -26.26 19.56 -19.72
N GLY A 473 -25.74 20.77 -19.94
CA GLY A 473 -24.37 21.14 -19.62
C GLY A 473 -24.05 21.01 -18.13
N ILE A 474 -24.95 21.48 -17.26
CA ILE A 474 -24.81 21.34 -15.80
C ILE A 474 -24.82 19.86 -15.38
N LEU A 475 -25.75 19.06 -15.92
CA LEU A 475 -25.83 17.64 -15.61
C LEU A 475 -24.59 16.88 -16.09
N LEU A 476 -24.08 17.20 -17.28
CA LEU A 476 -22.82 16.67 -17.80
C LEU A 476 -21.64 16.97 -16.89
N LEU A 477 -21.49 18.23 -16.46
CA LEU A 477 -20.43 18.65 -15.55
C LEU A 477 -20.49 17.91 -14.21
N ARG A 478 -21.70 17.70 -13.69
CA ARG A 478 -21.93 16.92 -12.47
C ARG A 478 -21.51 15.46 -12.62
N VAL A 479 -21.87 14.82 -13.74
CA VAL A 479 -21.47 13.46 -14.07
C VAL A 479 -19.96 13.35 -14.20
N GLU A 480 -19.32 14.29 -14.91
CA GLU A 480 -17.88 14.32 -15.10
C GLU A 480 -17.14 14.45 -13.76
N THR A 481 -17.59 15.35 -12.90
CA THR A 481 -16.95 15.62 -11.59
C THR A 481 -17.04 14.40 -10.66
N LYS A 482 -18.24 13.83 -10.48
CA LYS A 482 -18.46 12.65 -9.62
C LYS A 482 -17.71 11.42 -10.16
N SER A 483 -17.73 11.22 -11.47
CA SER A 483 -17.00 10.13 -12.12
C SER A 483 -15.48 10.30 -11.97
N ASN A 484 -14.97 11.54 -12.06
CA ASN A 484 -13.55 11.84 -11.89
C ASN A 484 -13.04 11.48 -10.49
N VAL A 485 -13.74 11.93 -9.45
CA VAL A 485 -13.37 11.62 -8.06
C VAL A 485 -13.32 10.11 -7.83
N THR A 486 -14.32 9.38 -8.33
CA THR A 486 -14.43 7.93 -8.15
C THR A 486 -13.30 7.18 -8.87
N VAL A 487 -13.08 7.49 -10.16
CA VAL A 487 -12.04 6.82 -10.97
C VAL A 487 -10.64 7.17 -10.47
N GLN A 488 -10.38 8.42 -10.08
CA GLN A 488 -9.07 8.85 -9.60
C GLN A 488 -8.74 8.24 -8.23
N ALA A 489 -9.71 8.16 -7.32
CA ALA A 489 -9.54 7.49 -6.03
C ALA A 489 -9.25 5.99 -6.21
N GLY A 490 -10.03 5.30 -7.06
CA GLY A 490 -9.82 3.89 -7.35
C GLY A 490 -8.48 3.60 -8.03
N LEU A 491 -8.05 4.47 -8.94
CA LEU A 491 -6.74 4.38 -9.58
C LEU A 491 -5.59 4.55 -8.59
N MET A 492 -5.64 5.58 -7.74
CA MET A 492 -4.59 5.83 -6.77
C MET A 492 -4.50 4.67 -5.76
N ASP A 493 -5.64 4.18 -5.27
CA ASP A 493 -5.67 3.02 -4.39
C ASP A 493 -5.07 1.78 -5.06
N HIS A 494 -5.42 1.52 -6.32
CA HIS A 494 -4.85 0.41 -7.08
C HIS A 494 -3.33 0.55 -7.25
N LEU A 495 -2.85 1.72 -7.66
CA LEU A 495 -1.42 1.97 -7.85
C LEU A 495 -0.64 1.70 -6.57
N LEU A 496 -1.11 2.18 -5.41
CA LEU A 496 -0.45 2.01 -4.12
C LEU A 496 -0.40 0.57 -3.62
N ARG A 497 -1.24 -0.34 -4.14
CA ARG A 497 -1.27 -1.76 -3.77
C ARG A 497 -0.38 -2.64 -4.63
N LEU A 498 0.20 -2.10 -5.71
CA LEU A 498 1.01 -2.89 -6.64
C LEU A 498 2.34 -3.34 -5.98
N PRO A 499 2.80 -4.57 -6.26
CA PRO A 499 4.05 -5.07 -5.70
C PRO A 499 5.27 -4.31 -6.26
N VAL A 500 6.37 -4.28 -5.51
CA VAL A 500 7.63 -3.62 -5.91
C VAL A 500 8.15 -4.12 -7.27
N THR A 501 7.88 -5.38 -7.62
CA THR A 501 8.25 -5.97 -8.91
C THR A 501 7.54 -5.32 -10.10
N PHE A 502 6.34 -4.75 -9.92
CA PHE A 502 5.65 -3.99 -10.96
C PHE A 502 6.37 -2.68 -11.28
N TYR A 503 6.73 -1.91 -10.24
CA TYR A 503 7.37 -0.61 -10.41
C TYR A 503 8.77 -0.71 -11.05
N ARG A 504 9.46 -1.85 -10.94
CA ARG A 504 10.73 -2.08 -11.65
C ARG A 504 10.60 -2.13 -13.17
N LYS A 505 9.39 -2.34 -13.71
CA LYS A 505 9.14 -2.45 -15.16
C LYS A 505 8.85 -1.12 -15.84
N TYR A 506 8.57 -0.06 -15.08
CA TYR A 506 8.06 1.21 -15.59
C TYR A 506 8.82 2.39 -14.96
N THR A 507 9.05 3.44 -15.74
CA THR A 507 9.59 4.70 -15.21
C THR A 507 8.48 5.51 -14.52
N ALA A 508 8.85 6.45 -13.64
CA ALA A 508 7.88 7.33 -12.99
C ALA A 508 7.08 8.16 -14.01
N GLY A 509 7.72 8.62 -15.09
CA GLY A 509 7.08 9.35 -16.19
C GLY A 509 6.07 8.49 -16.95
N ASP A 510 6.44 7.26 -17.33
CA ASP A 510 5.53 6.35 -18.04
C ASP A 510 4.31 5.98 -17.18
N LEU A 511 4.51 5.71 -15.88
CA LEU A 511 3.41 5.39 -14.97
C LEU A 511 2.46 6.58 -14.78
N THR A 512 3.01 7.80 -14.70
CA THR A 512 2.22 9.03 -14.60
C THR A 512 1.36 9.23 -15.85
N LEU A 513 1.92 9.04 -17.04
CA LEU A 513 1.16 9.13 -18.29
C LEU A 513 0.04 8.12 -18.38
N ARG A 514 0.30 6.87 -17.99
CA ARG A 514 -0.74 5.82 -17.96
C ARG A 514 -1.85 6.15 -16.97
N ALA A 515 -1.48 6.68 -15.80
CA ALA A 515 -2.44 7.11 -14.79
C ALA A 515 -3.31 8.28 -15.31
N LEU A 516 -2.71 9.30 -15.93
CA LEU A 516 -3.43 10.40 -16.57
C LEU A 516 -4.24 9.93 -17.78
N GLY A 517 -3.78 8.92 -18.51
CA GLY A 517 -4.49 8.32 -19.63
C GLY A 517 -5.85 7.73 -19.23
N ILE A 518 -5.99 7.21 -18.00
CA ILE A 518 -7.29 6.72 -17.49
C ILE A 518 -8.28 7.88 -17.32
N ASN A 519 -7.80 9.06 -16.87
CA ASN A 519 -8.61 10.28 -16.80
C ASN A 519 -9.10 10.68 -18.20
N SER A 520 -8.21 10.66 -19.19
CA SER A 520 -8.56 10.94 -20.59
C SER A 520 -9.54 9.91 -21.17
N ILE A 521 -9.33 8.61 -20.92
CA ILE A 521 -10.26 7.55 -21.35
C ILE A 521 -11.64 7.79 -20.74
N ARG A 522 -11.71 8.07 -19.44
CA ARG A 522 -12.98 8.40 -18.79
C ARG A 522 -13.63 9.63 -19.44
N GLN A 523 -12.89 10.71 -19.68
CA GLN A 523 -13.44 11.91 -20.31
C GLN A 523 -14.00 11.62 -21.71
N ILE A 524 -13.29 10.82 -22.51
CA ILE A 524 -13.77 10.36 -23.82
C ILE A 524 -15.05 9.52 -23.64
N LEU A 525 -15.08 8.58 -22.70
CA LEU A 525 -16.27 7.76 -22.43
C LEU A 525 -17.46 8.61 -21.97
N SER A 526 -17.27 9.52 -21.03
CA SER A 526 -18.36 10.33 -20.46
C SER A 526 -18.90 11.35 -21.46
N ASN A 527 -18.03 12.07 -22.19
CA ASN A 527 -18.46 13.13 -23.09
C ASN A 527 -18.83 12.59 -24.49
N THR A 528 -17.96 11.77 -25.08
CA THR A 528 -18.13 11.32 -26.47
C THR A 528 -19.23 10.29 -26.60
N ILE A 529 -19.31 9.30 -25.70
CA ILE A 529 -20.38 8.29 -25.80
C ILE A 529 -21.73 8.94 -25.49
N LEU A 530 -21.81 9.79 -24.47
CA LEU A 530 -23.08 10.43 -24.14
C LEU A 530 -23.52 11.33 -25.29
N THR A 531 -22.63 12.16 -25.84
CA THR A 531 -22.95 12.98 -27.01
C THR A 531 -23.32 12.11 -28.22
N ALA A 532 -22.62 11.00 -28.46
CA ALA A 532 -22.93 10.09 -29.57
C ALA A 532 -24.29 9.41 -29.41
N VAL A 533 -24.66 8.97 -28.20
CA VAL A 533 -25.99 8.40 -27.92
C VAL A 533 -27.07 9.46 -28.15
N LEU A 534 -26.86 10.69 -27.67
CA LEU A 534 -27.83 11.77 -27.83
C LEU A 534 -27.98 12.21 -29.29
N SER A 535 -26.87 12.43 -29.98
CA SER A 535 -26.86 12.75 -31.42
C SER A 535 -27.41 11.58 -32.24
N GLY A 536 -27.19 10.34 -31.81
CA GLY A 536 -27.77 9.15 -32.41
C GLY A 536 -29.30 9.12 -32.27
N THR A 537 -29.83 9.38 -31.07
CA THR A 537 -31.28 9.54 -30.85
C THR A 537 -31.85 10.66 -31.72
N PHE A 538 -31.21 11.84 -31.73
CA PHE A 538 -31.62 12.96 -32.58
C PHE A 538 -31.61 12.57 -34.07
N SER A 539 -30.55 11.87 -34.51
CA SER A 539 -30.40 11.40 -35.89
C SER A 539 -31.48 10.39 -36.29
N ILE A 540 -31.84 9.45 -35.40
CA ILE A 540 -32.90 8.47 -35.65
C ILE A 540 -34.25 9.19 -35.82
N VAL A 541 -34.55 10.14 -34.94
CA VAL A 541 -35.81 10.88 -35.00
C VAL A 541 -35.90 11.74 -36.28
N ASN A 542 -34.81 12.41 -36.68
CA ASN A 542 -34.78 13.14 -37.96
C ASN A 542 -34.88 12.21 -39.17
N LEU A 543 -34.27 11.03 -39.11
CA LEU A 543 -34.38 10.03 -40.16
C LEU A 543 -35.83 9.55 -40.31
N VAL A 544 -36.54 9.29 -39.21
CA VAL A 544 -37.98 8.95 -39.23
C VAL A 544 -38.80 10.08 -39.85
N LEU A 545 -38.52 11.34 -39.48
CA LEU A 545 -39.19 12.50 -40.06
C LEU A 545 -38.95 12.59 -41.57
N LEU A 546 -37.73 12.31 -42.02
CA LEU A 546 -37.37 12.35 -43.44
C LEU A 546 -38.05 11.23 -44.24
N PHE A 547 -38.22 10.02 -43.66
CA PHE A 547 -39.05 8.95 -44.22
C PHE A 547 -40.53 9.32 -44.30
N TRP A 548 -41.03 10.13 -43.37
CA TRP A 548 -42.41 10.61 -43.38
C TRP A 548 -42.65 11.64 -44.50
N TYR A 549 -41.67 12.48 -44.80
CA TYR A 549 -41.73 13.43 -45.92
C TYR A 549 -41.61 12.75 -47.28
N ASP A 550 -40.53 12.00 -47.53
CA ASP A 550 -40.30 11.31 -48.81
C ASP A 550 -39.40 10.08 -48.60
N SER A 551 -39.96 8.88 -48.84
CA SER A 551 -39.22 7.63 -48.66
C SER A 551 -38.11 7.41 -49.68
N SER A 552 -38.17 8.00 -50.87
CA SER A 552 -37.15 7.86 -51.91
C SER A 552 -35.90 8.65 -51.53
N LEU A 553 -36.07 9.91 -51.14
CA LEU A 553 -34.99 10.76 -50.63
C LEU A 553 -34.38 10.21 -49.34
N ALA A 554 -35.18 9.55 -48.50
CA ALA A 554 -34.71 8.88 -47.29
C ALA A 554 -33.67 7.78 -47.55
N TRP A 555 -33.90 6.92 -48.54
CA TRP A 555 -32.94 5.88 -48.90
C TRP A 555 -31.62 6.44 -49.44
N VAL A 556 -31.68 7.54 -50.20
CA VAL A 556 -30.48 8.27 -50.65
C VAL A 556 -29.70 8.81 -49.45
N GLY A 557 -30.39 9.45 -48.49
CA GLY A 557 -29.78 9.96 -47.27
C GLY A 557 -29.12 8.87 -46.42
N VAL A 558 -29.77 7.70 -46.29
CA VAL A 558 -29.20 6.52 -45.61
C VAL A 558 -27.94 6.02 -46.33
N GLY A 559 -27.97 5.92 -47.66
CA GLY A 559 -26.82 5.50 -48.46
C GLY A 559 -25.61 6.41 -48.27
N LEU A 560 -25.82 7.73 -48.31
CA LEU A 560 -24.79 8.73 -48.04
C LEU A 560 -24.24 8.60 -46.61
N ALA A 561 -25.11 8.48 -45.61
CA ALA A 561 -24.70 8.32 -44.21
C ALA A 561 -23.85 7.06 -43.98
N VAL A 562 -24.24 5.93 -44.57
CA VAL A 562 -23.47 4.67 -44.50
C VAL A 562 -22.09 4.84 -45.15
N LEU A 563 -22.04 5.47 -46.32
CA LEU A 563 -20.77 5.76 -47.01
C LEU A 563 -19.84 6.63 -46.14
N ALA A 564 -20.38 7.66 -45.49
CA ALA A 564 -19.62 8.49 -44.55
C ALA A 564 -19.08 7.68 -43.35
N ILE A 565 -19.92 6.82 -42.76
CA ILE A 565 -19.52 5.97 -41.63
C ILE A 565 -18.37 5.03 -42.04
N VAL A 566 -18.46 4.41 -43.21
CA VAL A 566 -17.43 3.49 -43.72
C VAL A 566 -16.11 4.22 -43.92
N ILE A 567 -16.12 5.37 -44.62
CA ILE A 567 -14.91 6.15 -44.89
C ILE A 567 -14.24 6.59 -43.59
N VAL A 568 -15.01 7.18 -42.66
CA VAL A 568 -14.48 7.65 -41.36
C VAL A 568 -13.96 6.48 -40.53
N SER A 569 -14.63 5.33 -40.54
CA SER A 569 -14.22 4.15 -39.78
C SER A 569 -12.92 3.55 -40.32
N VAL A 570 -12.78 3.43 -41.65
CA VAL A 570 -11.56 2.92 -42.29
C VAL A 570 -10.38 3.83 -42.00
N LEU A 571 -10.53 5.15 -42.19
CA LEU A 571 -9.50 6.13 -41.85
C LEU A 571 -9.13 6.08 -40.35
N GLY A 572 -10.12 5.92 -39.48
CA GLY A 572 -9.93 5.76 -38.04
C GLY A 572 -9.11 4.52 -37.66
N LEU A 573 -9.35 3.37 -38.31
CA LEU A 573 -8.58 2.14 -38.07
C LEU A 573 -7.11 2.29 -38.47
N PHE A 574 -6.83 2.94 -39.60
CA PHE A 574 -5.46 3.24 -40.01
C PHE A 574 -4.78 4.22 -39.04
N LYS A 575 -5.49 5.26 -38.61
CA LYS A 575 -5.00 6.22 -37.62
C LYS A 575 -4.63 5.55 -36.30
N LEU A 576 -5.47 4.64 -35.80
CA LEU A 576 -5.26 3.96 -34.51
C LEU A 576 -3.92 3.22 -34.42
N LYS A 577 -3.43 2.66 -35.52
CA LYS A 577 -2.12 2.00 -35.58
C LYS A 577 -0.98 2.98 -35.27
N TYR A 578 -1.03 4.19 -35.84
CA TYR A 578 -0.04 5.23 -35.61
C TYR A 578 -0.18 5.87 -34.24
N ASP A 579 -1.40 6.09 -33.76
CA ASP A 579 -1.66 6.64 -32.42
C ASP A 579 -1.09 5.74 -31.30
N ARG A 580 -1.16 4.42 -31.46
CA ARG A 580 -0.53 3.47 -30.53
C ARG A 580 1.00 3.61 -30.48
N GLN A 581 1.63 3.76 -31.64
CA GLN A 581 3.08 3.97 -31.71
C GLN A 581 3.48 5.32 -31.12
N LEU A 582 2.70 6.37 -31.44
CA LEU A 582 2.89 7.72 -30.94
C LEU A 582 2.83 7.76 -29.41
N ALA A 583 1.83 7.10 -28.80
CA ALA A 583 1.68 7.01 -27.35
C ALA A 583 2.88 6.33 -26.66
N ASN A 584 3.42 5.25 -27.25
CA ASN A 584 4.62 4.58 -26.70
C ASN A 584 5.84 5.50 -26.74
N VAL A 585 6.12 6.15 -27.87
CA VAL A 585 7.27 7.06 -28.01
C VAL A 585 7.12 8.30 -27.12
N GLN A 586 5.89 8.80 -26.94
CA GLN A 586 5.60 9.87 -26.00
C GLN A 586 5.92 9.46 -24.56
N GLY A 587 5.57 8.23 -24.17
CA GLY A 587 5.95 7.62 -22.89
C GLY A 587 7.46 7.62 -22.67
N ASP A 588 8.21 7.15 -23.66
CA ASP A 588 9.68 7.10 -23.62
C ASP A 588 10.31 8.49 -23.48
N ILE A 589 9.78 9.50 -24.19
CA ILE A 589 10.28 10.89 -24.11
C ILE A 589 10.03 11.46 -22.72
N GLN A 590 8.85 11.29 -22.15
CA GLN A 590 8.54 11.82 -20.82
C GLN A 590 9.32 11.10 -19.72
N GLY A 591 9.50 9.78 -19.84
CA GLY A 591 10.39 9.01 -18.95
C GLY A 591 11.83 9.53 -19.00
N PHE A 592 12.36 9.73 -20.21
CA PHE A 592 13.70 10.30 -20.42
C PHE A 592 13.82 11.71 -19.83
N LEU A 593 12.82 12.58 -20.04
CA LEU A 593 12.81 13.94 -19.52
C LEU A 593 12.81 13.94 -17.99
N PHE A 594 12.01 13.08 -17.36
CA PHE A 594 11.97 12.94 -15.90
C PHE A 594 13.32 12.46 -15.34
N GLU A 595 13.94 11.46 -15.96
CA GLU A 595 15.25 10.94 -15.55
C GLU A 595 16.36 12.00 -15.67
N PHE A 596 16.40 12.70 -16.80
CA PHE A 596 17.32 13.81 -17.02
C PHE A 596 17.13 14.94 -16.01
N LEU A 597 15.89 15.39 -15.79
CA LEU A 597 15.60 16.48 -14.85
C LEU A 597 15.93 16.08 -13.41
N SER A 598 15.61 14.85 -13.01
CA SER A 598 15.97 14.31 -11.69
C SER A 598 17.49 14.17 -11.52
N GLY A 599 18.21 13.95 -12.62
CA GLY A 599 19.67 13.81 -12.69
C GLY A 599 20.42 15.09 -13.08
N ILE A 600 19.78 16.26 -13.08
CA ILE A 600 20.35 17.48 -13.68
C ILE A 600 21.73 17.86 -13.10
N ASN A 601 21.93 17.65 -11.80
CA ASN A 601 23.20 17.91 -11.14
C ASN A 601 24.33 17.05 -11.73
N LYS A 602 24.07 15.78 -12.04
CA LYS A 602 25.06 14.87 -12.65
C LYS A 602 25.41 15.31 -14.07
N VAL A 603 24.41 15.75 -14.83
CA VAL A 603 24.61 16.25 -16.19
C VAL A 603 25.48 17.50 -16.19
N ARG A 604 25.21 18.46 -15.28
CA ARG A 604 26.01 19.68 -15.15
C ARG A 604 27.44 19.41 -14.69
N ILE A 605 27.62 18.54 -13.69
CA ILE A 605 28.96 18.19 -13.19
C ILE A 605 29.80 17.47 -14.26
N SER A 606 29.15 16.72 -15.16
CA SER A 606 29.82 15.99 -16.25
C SER A 606 29.92 16.77 -17.57
N GLY A 607 29.36 17.98 -17.67
CA GLY A 607 29.34 18.77 -18.92
C GLY A 607 28.63 18.06 -20.08
N ALA A 608 27.65 17.21 -19.79
CA ALA A 608 27.01 16.33 -20.78
C ALA A 608 25.73 16.92 -21.40
N GLU A 609 25.50 18.22 -21.29
CA GLU A 609 24.26 18.88 -21.73
C GLU A 609 24.00 18.67 -23.23
N ASN A 610 25.02 18.91 -24.06
CA ASN A 610 24.92 18.75 -25.52
C ASN A 610 24.58 17.30 -25.91
N ARG A 611 25.12 16.33 -25.18
CA ARG A 611 24.84 14.90 -25.41
C ARG A 611 23.40 14.55 -25.06
N ILE A 612 22.92 15.02 -23.90
CA ILE A 612 21.51 14.84 -23.49
C ILE A 612 20.57 15.50 -24.50
N PHE A 613 20.88 16.72 -24.94
CA PHE A 613 20.08 17.45 -25.92
C PHE A 613 20.00 16.70 -27.25
N SER A 614 21.11 16.15 -27.74
CA SER A 614 21.12 15.32 -28.95
C SER A 614 20.24 14.06 -28.81
N LEU A 615 20.31 13.37 -27.67
CA LEU A 615 19.45 12.21 -27.39
C LEU A 615 17.98 12.58 -27.35
N TRP A 616 17.64 13.69 -26.70
CA TRP A 616 16.29 14.23 -26.69
C TRP A 616 15.81 14.59 -28.10
N ALA A 617 16.62 15.32 -28.87
CA ALA A 617 16.29 15.78 -30.21
C ALA A 617 16.00 14.60 -31.16
N ASN A 618 16.78 13.52 -31.08
CA ASN A 618 16.53 12.30 -31.86
C ASN A 618 15.19 11.63 -31.50
N LYS A 619 14.91 11.48 -30.19
CA LYS A 619 13.62 10.92 -29.73
C LYS A 619 12.45 11.81 -30.16
N PHE A 620 12.59 13.13 -30.00
CA PHE A 620 11.57 14.11 -30.38
C PHE A 620 11.34 14.15 -31.89
N GLY A 621 12.40 14.04 -32.70
CA GLY A 621 12.30 13.92 -34.16
C GLY A 621 11.49 12.70 -34.58
N HIS A 622 11.77 11.54 -33.98
CA HIS A 622 10.99 10.32 -34.23
C HIS A 622 9.51 10.47 -33.83
N TYR A 623 9.24 11.08 -32.67
CA TYR A 623 7.88 11.42 -32.23
C TYR A 623 7.16 12.34 -33.22
N LYS A 624 7.83 13.39 -33.72
CA LYS A 624 7.25 14.30 -34.71
C LYS A 624 6.99 13.63 -36.05
N MET A 625 7.87 12.74 -36.52
CA MET A 625 7.66 11.97 -37.75
C MET A 625 6.42 11.07 -37.65
N LEU A 626 6.25 10.36 -36.54
CA LEU A 626 5.04 9.56 -36.29
C LEU A 626 3.79 10.44 -36.15
N GLY A 627 3.93 11.57 -35.46
CA GLY A 627 2.86 12.56 -35.28
C GLY A 627 2.39 13.15 -36.61
N PHE A 628 3.30 13.42 -37.54
CA PHE A 628 2.96 13.88 -38.89
C PHE A 628 2.18 12.82 -39.68
N LYS A 629 2.57 11.53 -39.58
CA LYS A 629 1.83 10.43 -40.21
C LYS A 629 0.42 10.29 -39.66
N SER A 630 0.25 10.31 -38.32
CA SER A 630 -1.10 10.30 -37.71
C SER A 630 -1.90 11.56 -38.06
N GLY A 631 -1.24 12.73 -38.02
CA GLY A 631 -1.83 14.02 -38.38
C GLY A 631 -2.34 14.05 -39.82
N ASN A 632 -1.66 13.38 -40.75
CA ASN A 632 -2.13 13.31 -42.13
C ASN A 632 -3.48 12.58 -42.23
N PHE A 633 -3.67 11.46 -41.51
CA PHE A 633 -4.97 10.79 -41.44
C PHE A 633 -6.03 11.66 -40.74
N GLN A 634 -5.65 12.43 -39.73
CA GLN A 634 -6.56 13.38 -39.09
C GLN A 634 -7.01 14.47 -40.08
N ASN A 635 -6.08 15.03 -40.86
CA ASN A 635 -6.39 16.03 -41.89
C ASN A 635 -7.33 15.44 -42.96
N PHE A 636 -7.12 14.19 -43.39
CA PHE A 636 -8.05 13.52 -44.30
C PHE A 636 -9.47 13.42 -43.72
N VAL A 637 -9.60 13.07 -42.43
CA VAL A 637 -10.90 13.01 -41.75
C VAL A 637 -11.54 14.41 -41.67
N GLU A 638 -10.76 15.46 -41.39
CA GLU A 638 -11.27 16.83 -41.32
C GLU A 638 -11.70 17.37 -42.68
N VAL A 639 -10.90 17.16 -43.72
CA VAL A 639 -11.24 17.52 -45.10
C VAL A 639 -12.49 16.77 -45.55
N PHE A 640 -12.60 15.47 -45.25
CA PHE A 640 -13.80 14.70 -45.55
C PHE A 640 -15.02 15.28 -44.82
N LYS A 641 -14.92 15.55 -43.51
CA LYS A 641 -16.02 16.13 -42.73
C LYS A 641 -16.46 17.51 -43.24
N GLY A 642 -15.53 18.34 -43.73
CA GLY A 642 -15.84 19.66 -44.28
C GLY A 642 -16.41 19.62 -45.70
N SER A 643 -15.91 18.73 -46.54
CA SER A 643 -16.36 18.59 -47.94
C SER A 643 -17.66 17.81 -48.08
N TYR A 644 -17.91 16.83 -47.20
CA TYR A 644 -19.06 15.94 -47.29
C TYR A 644 -20.40 16.70 -47.33
N PRO A 645 -20.70 17.67 -46.43
CA PRO A 645 -21.95 18.45 -46.51
C PRO A 645 -22.13 19.21 -47.83
N LEU A 646 -21.05 19.72 -48.42
CA LEU A 646 -21.10 20.44 -49.70
C LEU A 646 -21.48 19.52 -50.85
N VAL A 647 -20.89 18.32 -50.89
CA VAL A 647 -21.20 17.33 -51.94
C VAL A 647 -22.61 16.77 -51.78
N THR A 648 -23.11 16.64 -50.55
CA THR A 648 -24.47 16.13 -50.29
C THR A 648 -25.58 17.19 -50.38
N SER A 649 -25.22 18.47 -50.43
CA SER A 649 -26.17 19.59 -50.54
C SER A 649 -26.42 20.03 -51.99
N ILE A 650 -25.64 19.53 -52.93
CA ILE A 650 -25.81 19.70 -54.39
C ILE A 650 -26.60 18.50 -54.90
#